data_AF-A0A1I7N299-F1
#
_entry.id   AF-A0A1I7N299-F1
#
_cell.length_a   1.000
_cell.length_b   1.000
_cell.length_c   1.000
_cell.angle_alpha   90.00
_cell.angle_beta   90.00
_cell.angle_gamma   90.00
#
_symmetry.space_group_name_H-M   'P 1'
#
loop_
_entity.id
_entity.type
_entity.pdbx_description
1 polymer ?
#
loop_
_entity_poly.entity_id
_entity_poly.type
_entity_poly.pdbx_seq_one_letter_code
_entity_poly.pdbx_strand_id
1 'polypeptide(L)'
;MNNEMKGNTPYQFANRIWESILVYGFMGIGLCLAPAFVPGLAAGRAQTHTSASTLADSALTEAEQFAKHILQQPVPSGKWAYETGVVWQGMAALWHFTANGSYFQYIRQAVDSFVDQQGEIRTYRPQEYKLDDINNGRALLLLATVTGEPKYRLAAARLWDQLQHQPRNAAGGFWHKQIYPNQMWVDGLYMAEPFYLAYVLKLRDSAHLSAQLQDIAHQFFLIRDHLRDSATGLYFHGWDASHQERWADPQTGRSPNIWGRGDGWLAMALVDVLEYYPSNVPAYDSLRSMFKDFAAAILRAQDPATGCWYQLMVKPHLSGNYLESSATCMFIYALAKGVRLGLLPEQPYRAAVEKAYRGLLSRFVQQTPHGPVLTGACSVAGLGGKPYRDGSDAYYLSENIVNNDPKAVGAFLMASVEMARLPLMQVGKGVTVCLDHWFNREWRPDPFGPPGRVEPFHYLWSDEENSGFSFWGRIFRDRGATCTSLEQAPTEKALRHVQVYIIVDPDTRAETPDPHFIDAASIAVLQRWVKAGGILLLMANDSGNCEFYHLNQLAAAFGMHFLENSLNHVPDHAYEDGAFETPVNDIFPVSRHIFMKEISSLSIRPPARPVLVKEGNVIIARAKYGKGWVLAVGDPWLYNEYTDGRKLPARFQNAQAGADLANWLLTQAQKQKFQSY
;
A
#
# COMPACT_ATOMS: atom_id res chain seq x y z
N MET A 1 3.02 -21.66 69.02
CA MET A 1 2.15 -22.51 69.86
C MET A 1 0.98 -21.64 70.29
N ASN A 2 -0.12 -21.65 69.53
CA ASN A 2 -1.23 -22.61 69.52
C ASN A 2 -2.31 -22.29 70.56
N ASN A 3 -3.51 -22.00 70.03
CA ASN A 3 -4.88 -22.35 70.46
C ASN A 3 -5.83 -21.16 70.21
N GLU A 4 -7.07 -21.29 69.74
CA GLU A 4 -7.91 -22.40 69.27
C GLU A 4 -9.21 -21.77 68.72
N MET A 5 -9.67 -22.28 67.58
CA MET A 5 -11.04 -22.67 67.22
C MET A 5 -12.33 -21.95 67.72
N LYS A 6 -13.22 -21.67 66.73
CA LYS A 6 -14.71 -21.91 66.63
C LYS A 6 -15.22 -21.10 65.41
N GLY A 7 -15.86 -21.60 64.34
CA GLY A 7 -17.02 -22.51 64.22
C GLY A 7 -18.31 -21.74 64.57
N ASN A 8 -19.41 -21.63 63.81
CA ASN A 8 -19.92 -22.28 62.60
C ASN A 8 -21.11 -21.44 62.04
N THR A 9 -21.45 -21.70 60.77
CA THR A 9 -22.56 -21.19 59.92
C THR A 9 -24.00 -21.46 60.45
N PRO A 10 -25.07 -21.00 59.76
CA PRO A 10 -25.73 -21.92 58.81
C PRO A 10 -26.34 -21.32 57.51
N TYR A 11 -26.30 -22.15 56.45
CA TYR A 11 -27.33 -22.49 55.41
C TYR A 11 -28.03 -21.36 54.62
N GLN A 12 -27.91 -21.24 53.29
CA GLN A 12 -28.24 -22.13 52.14
C GLN A 12 -29.64 -21.88 51.51
N PHE A 13 -29.57 -21.61 50.21
CA PHE A 13 -30.37 -22.17 49.09
C PHE A 13 -31.69 -21.52 48.61
N ALA A 14 -31.65 -21.25 47.30
CA ALA A 14 -32.68 -21.47 46.27
C ALA A 14 -33.90 -20.54 46.23
N ASN A 15 -34.01 -19.64 45.24
CA ASN A 15 -34.34 -19.86 43.82
C ASN A 15 -35.82 -19.57 43.54
N ARG A 16 -36.05 -19.02 42.34
CA ARG A 16 -37.31 -18.89 41.57
C ARG A 16 -38.11 -17.60 41.78
N ILE A 17 -38.79 -17.02 40.79
CA ILE A 17 -38.94 -17.17 39.32
C ILE A 17 -39.76 -15.90 38.91
N TRP A 18 -39.51 -15.39 37.70
CA TRP A 18 -40.40 -14.67 36.76
C TRP A 18 -41.63 -13.90 37.24
N GLU A 19 -41.75 -12.66 36.73
CA GLU A 19 -42.87 -12.11 35.92
C GLU A 19 -42.58 -10.59 35.77
N SER A 20 -42.10 -10.07 34.64
CA SER A 20 -42.87 -9.66 33.45
C SER A 20 -44.23 -9.08 33.81
N ILE A 21 -44.47 -7.80 33.47
CA ILE A 21 -45.61 -7.30 32.65
C ILE A 21 -45.89 -5.81 32.90
N LEU A 22 -45.75 -5.07 31.78
CA LEU A 22 -46.59 -3.95 31.34
C LEU A 22 -46.52 -2.60 32.09
N VAL A 23 -46.80 -1.45 31.49
CA VAL A 23 -46.83 -0.93 30.10
C VAL A 23 -47.36 0.50 30.21
N TYR A 24 -46.81 1.44 29.42
CA TYR A 24 -47.37 2.76 29.05
C TYR A 24 -47.70 3.72 30.21
N GLY A 25 -47.62 5.04 30.08
CA GLY A 25 -47.37 5.90 28.95
C GLY A 25 -47.66 7.34 29.38
N PHE A 26 -46.86 8.25 28.85
CA PHE A 26 -47.20 9.59 28.34
C PHE A 26 -47.96 10.66 29.15
N MET A 27 -47.51 11.89 28.85
CA MET A 27 -48.03 13.24 29.16
C MET A 27 -47.70 13.73 30.58
N GLY A 28 -46.93 14.80 30.81
CA GLY A 28 -46.65 15.97 29.97
C GLY A 28 -47.42 17.16 30.52
N ILE A 29 -46.72 18.11 31.17
CA ILE A 29 -46.98 19.53 31.49
C ILE A 29 -45.79 19.90 32.40
N GLY A 30 -44.89 20.85 32.12
CA GLY A 30 -45.08 22.16 31.52
C GLY A 30 -45.03 23.22 32.63
N LEU A 31 -43.83 23.61 33.10
CA LEU A 31 -43.66 24.81 33.91
C LEU A 31 -42.34 25.53 33.58
N CYS A 32 -42.50 26.74 33.05
CA CYS A 32 -41.47 27.70 32.69
C CYS A 32 -40.81 28.30 33.94
N LEU A 33 -39.48 28.39 33.95
CA LEU A 33 -38.73 29.38 34.73
C LEU A 33 -37.60 29.97 33.88
N ALA A 34 -37.45 31.28 34.00
CA ALA A 34 -36.62 32.20 33.21
C ALA A 34 -35.09 31.96 33.33
N PRO A 35 -34.27 32.41 32.35
CA PRO A 35 -32.84 32.20 32.37
C PRO A 35 -32.12 33.33 33.11
N ALA A 36 -31.26 32.95 34.07
CA ALA A 36 -30.22 33.84 34.59
C ALA A 36 -28.97 33.74 33.71
N PHE A 37 -28.50 34.90 33.27
CA PHE A 37 -27.27 35.13 32.51
C PHE A 37 -26.03 34.70 33.32
N VAL A 38 -25.15 33.89 32.73
CA VAL A 38 -23.75 33.70 33.18
C VAL A 38 -22.85 33.83 31.94
N PRO A 39 -21.78 34.65 31.97
CA PRO A 39 -20.98 34.98 30.78
C PRO A 39 -20.10 33.81 30.36
N GLY A 40 -19.94 33.68 29.05
CA GLY A 40 -19.33 32.55 28.36
C GLY A 40 -17.84 32.33 28.65
N LEU A 41 -17.52 31.08 28.97
CA LEU A 41 -16.23 30.48 28.69
C LEU A 41 -16.35 29.75 27.36
N ALA A 42 -15.53 30.16 26.39
CA ALA A 42 -15.42 29.51 25.10
C ALA A 42 -15.03 28.04 25.28
N ALA A 43 -15.98 27.13 25.06
CA ALA A 43 -15.70 25.71 24.94
C ALA A 43 -14.98 25.50 23.59
N GLY A 44 -13.66 25.34 23.65
CA GLY A 44 -12.90 24.73 22.57
C GLY A 44 -13.52 23.36 22.27
N ARG A 45 -13.97 23.18 21.02
CA ARG A 45 -14.29 21.84 20.50
C ARG A 45 -13.00 21.06 20.45
N ALA A 46 -12.69 20.32 21.51
CA ALA A 46 -11.79 19.19 21.43
C ALA A 46 -12.40 18.22 20.41
N GLN A 47 -11.74 18.06 19.26
CA GLN A 47 -12.04 16.98 18.34
C GLN A 47 -11.90 15.68 19.13
N THR A 48 -12.99 14.92 19.23
CA THR A 48 -12.98 13.57 19.76
C THR A 48 -12.15 12.71 18.81
N HIS A 49 -10.84 12.61 19.06
CA HIS A 49 -10.01 11.58 18.46
C HIS A 49 -10.54 10.22 18.93
N THR A 50 -11.23 9.53 18.03
CA THR A 50 -11.71 8.17 18.27
C THR A 50 -10.52 7.24 18.57
N SER A 51 -10.68 6.23 19.41
CA SER A 51 -9.63 5.24 19.75
C SER A 51 -9.00 4.51 18.55
N ALA A 52 -9.63 4.57 17.37
CA ALA A 52 -9.09 4.04 16.13
C ALA A 52 -8.03 4.96 15.50
N SER A 53 -8.16 6.29 15.60
CA SER A 53 -7.12 7.22 15.11
C SER A 53 -5.86 7.12 15.96
N THR A 54 -6.00 6.92 17.27
CA THR A 54 -4.84 6.78 18.17
C THR A 54 -4.01 5.52 17.91
N LEU A 55 -4.65 4.41 17.48
CA LEU A 55 -3.93 3.18 17.14
C LEU A 55 -3.17 3.31 15.81
N ALA A 56 -3.75 3.98 14.81
CA ALA A 56 -3.11 4.23 13.53
C ALA A 56 -1.91 5.18 13.66
N ASP A 57 -2.06 6.28 14.42
CA ASP A 57 -0.97 7.23 14.69
C ASP A 57 0.16 6.55 15.47
N SER A 58 -0.19 5.72 16.46
CA SER A 58 0.78 4.89 17.19
C SER A 58 1.46 3.90 16.25
N ALA A 59 0.73 3.26 15.32
CA ALA A 59 1.30 2.29 14.40
C ALA A 59 2.40 2.90 13.54
N LEU A 60 2.13 4.05 12.91
CA LEU A 60 3.12 4.76 12.11
C LEU A 60 4.31 5.18 12.96
N THR A 61 4.06 5.76 14.14
CA THR A 61 5.10 6.22 15.06
C THR A 61 6.07 5.10 15.43
N GLU A 62 5.56 3.92 15.79
CA GLU A 62 6.40 2.76 16.13
C GLU A 62 7.22 2.30 14.92
N ALA A 63 6.63 2.23 13.73
CA ALA A 63 7.36 1.87 12.52
C ALA A 63 8.47 2.86 12.17
N GLU A 64 8.22 4.17 12.29
CA GLU A 64 9.22 5.21 12.06
C GLU A 64 10.37 5.13 13.08
N GLN A 65 10.10 4.75 14.33
CA GLN A 65 11.15 4.52 15.34
C GLN A 65 12.04 3.33 14.98
N PHE A 66 11.46 2.21 14.55
CA PHE A 66 12.22 1.06 14.05
C PHE A 66 13.03 1.42 12.80
N ALA A 67 12.42 2.11 11.83
CA ALA A 67 13.09 2.56 10.63
C ALA A 67 14.26 3.50 10.95
N LYS A 68 14.06 4.46 11.86
CA LYS A 68 15.13 5.36 12.33
C LYS A 68 16.26 4.57 12.98
N HIS A 69 15.96 3.55 13.77
CA HIS A 69 16.99 2.69 14.36
C HIS A 69 17.75 1.90 13.29
N ILE A 70 17.07 1.37 12.27
CA ILE A 70 17.70 0.69 11.12
C ILE A 70 18.62 1.64 10.35
N LEU A 71 18.19 2.88 10.10
CA LEU A 71 19.00 3.90 9.42
C LEU A 71 20.30 4.27 10.16
N GLN A 72 20.35 4.02 11.47
CA GLN A 72 21.55 4.24 12.30
C GLN A 72 22.51 3.05 12.31
N GLN A 73 22.08 1.88 11.81
CA GLN A 73 22.92 0.70 11.71
C GLN A 73 23.74 0.70 10.41
N PRO A 74 24.90 0.04 10.39
CA PRO A 74 25.61 -0.21 9.14
C PRO A 74 24.71 -0.94 8.14
N VAL A 75 24.73 -0.47 6.90
CA VAL A 75 24.03 -1.13 5.79
C VAL A 75 24.54 -2.57 5.66
N PRO A 76 23.66 -3.60 5.74
CA PRO A 76 24.09 -4.99 5.62
C PRO A 76 24.77 -5.25 4.28
N SER A 77 26.05 -5.63 4.32
CA SER A 77 26.88 -5.92 3.14
C SER A 77 27.29 -7.40 3.06
N GLY A 78 26.62 -8.27 3.83
CA GLY A 78 26.93 -9.70 3.93
C GLY A 78 26.58 -10.50 2.67
N LYS A 79 25.62 -11.42 2.80
CA LYS A 79 25.12 -12.25 1.70
C LYS A 79 23.86 -11.64 1.09
N TRP A 80 23.64 -11.91 -0.19
CA TRP A 80 22.36 -11.66 -0.87
C TRP A 80 21.31 -12.60 -0.29
N ALA A 81 20.60 -12.13 0.73
CA ALA A 81 19.72 -12.94 1.55
C ALA A 81 18.33 -12.29 1.64
N TYR A 82 17.29 -13.11 1.57
CA TYR A 82 15.90 -12.66 1.47
C TYR A 82 15.44 -11.87 2.69
N GLU A 83 15.99 -12.18 3.86
CA GLU A 83 15.63 -11.56 5.13
C GLU A 83 15.93 -10.05 5.09
N THR A 84 17.00 -9.64 4.42
CA THR A 84 17.30 -8.22 4.19
C THR A 84 16.31 -7.60 3.19
N GLY A 85 15.90 -8.34 2.16
CA GLY A 85 14.86 -7.89 1.24
C GLY A 85 13.51 -7.64 1.90
N VAL A 86 13.14 -8.42 2.91
CA VAL A 86 11.90 -8.21 3.68
C VAL A 86 11.95 -6.87 4.42
N VAL A 87 13.11 -6.49 4.97
CA VAL A 87 13.32 -5.16 5.56
C VAL A 87 13.22 -4.07 4.49
N TRP A 88 13.81 -4.27 3.31
CA TRP A 88 13.69 -3.31 2.21
C TRP A 88 12.25 -3.09 1.75
N GLN A 89 11.43 -4.15 1.73
CA GLN A 89 10.00 -4.05 1.45
C GLN A 89 9.27 -3.22 2.51
N GLY A 90 9.60 -3.40 3.80
CA GLY A 90 9.09 -2.56 4.88
C GLY A 90 9.49 -1.09 4.77
N MET A 91 10.75 -0.82 4.43
CA MET A 91 11.26 0.54 4.19
C MET A 91 10.59 1.18 2.95
N ALA A 92 10.32 0.40 1.91
CA ALA A 92 9.61 0.86 0.72
C ALA A 92 8.15 1.19 1.04
N ALA A 93 7.48 0.37 1.86
CA ALA A 93 6.12 0.64 2.32
C ALA A 93 6.05 1.97 3.11
N LEU A 94 7.03 2.21 4.00
CA LEU A 94 7.15 3.48 4.71
C LEU A 94 7.42 4.65 3.76
N TRP A 95 8.37 4.51 2.83
CA TRP A 95 8.67 5.56 1.84
C TRP A 95 7.43 5.95 1.05
N HIS A 96 6.69 4.98 0.53
CA HIS A 96 5.46 5.23 -0.22
C HIS A 96 4.35 5.89 0.60
N PHE A 97 4.35 5.71 1.92
CA PHE A 97 3.32 6.27 2.79
C PHE A 97 3.70 7.66 3.32
N THR A 98 4.95 7.87 3.70
CA THR A 98 5.42 9.10 4.38
C THR A 98 6.12 10.08 3.45
N ALA A 99 6.50 9.63 2.24
CA ALA A 99 7.39 10.37 1.34
C ALA A 99 8.73 10.76 1.97
N ASN A 100 9.22 10.00 2.96
CA ASN A 100 10.54 10.24 3.53
C ASN A 100 11.62 9.56 2.68
N GLY A 101 12.33 10.35 1.87
CA GLY A 101 13.36 9.85 0.94
C GLY A 101 14.54 9.12 1.57
N SER A 102 14.77 9.27 2.89
CA SER A 102 15.84 8.52 3.59
C SER A 102 15.62 7.01 3.54
N TYR A 103 14.36 6.56 3.52
CA TYR A 103 14.03 5.14 3.43
C TYR A 103 14.35 4.57 2.05
N PHE A 104 14.04 5.31 0.98
CA PHE A 104 14.45 4.96 -0.39
C PHE A 104 15.97 4.94 -0.52
N GLN A 105 16.65 5.96 0.03
CA GLN A 105 18.11 6.05 -0.01
C GLN A 105 18.78 4.87 0.70
N TYR A 106 18.25 4.41 1.83
CA TYR A 106 18.73 3.22 2.51
C TYR A 106 18.63 1.96 1.64
N ILE A 107 17.48 1.75 0.97
CA ILE A 107 17.29 0.61 0.05
C ILE A 107 18.33 0.69 -1.07
N ARG A 108 18.48 1.86 -1.67
CA ARG A 108 19.46 2.09 -2.75
C ARG A 108 20.88 1.76 -2.30
N GLN A 109 21.32 2.30 -1.17
CA GLN A 109 22.66 2.04 -0.62
C GLN A 109 22.89 0.56 -0.33
N ALA A 110 21.86 -0.12 0.21
CA ALA A 110 21.93 -1.55 0.49
C ALA A 110 22.08 -2.37 -0.79
N VAL A 111 21.24 -2.12 -1.79
CA VAL A 111 21.31 -2.82 -3.08
C VAL A 111 22.62 -2.51 -3.82
N ASP A 112 23.09 -1.26 -3.81
CA ASP A 112 24.35 -0.84 -4.43
C ASP A 112 25.58 -1.54 -3.81
N SER A 113 25.48 -2.02 -2.57
CA SER A 113 26.53 -2.84 -1.95
C SER A 113 26.63 -4.27 -2.52
N PHE A 114 25.62 -4.70 -3.30
CA PHE A 114 25.55 -6.01 -3.95
C PHE A 114 25.62 -5.93 -5.48
N VAL A 115 25.08 -4.88 -6.09
CA VAL A 115 24.90 -4.79 -7.54
C VAL A 115 25.92 -3.84 -8.17
N ASP A 116 26.72 -4.36 -9.10
CA ASP A 116 27.67 -3.54 -9.88
C ASP A 116 27.02 -2.91 -11.12
N GLN A 117 27.81 -2.17 -11.91
CA GLN A 117 27.31 -1.47 -13.11
C GLN A 117 26.85 -2.40 -14.23
N GLN A 118 27.31 -3.65 -14.24
CA GLN A 118 26.94 -4.69 -15.20
C GLN A 118 25.72 -5.49 -14.72
N GLY A 119 25.18 -5.14 -13.56
CA GLY A 119 24.08 -5.86 -12.92
C GLY A 119 24.49 -7.21 -12.35
N GLU A 120 25.78 -7.47 -12.13
CA GLU A 120 26.21 -8.66 -11.39
C GLU A 120 25.84 -8.51 -9.91
N ILE A 121 25.34 -9.58 -9.31
CA ILE A 121 24.88 -9.60 -7.93
C ILE A 121 25.92 -10.34 -7.08
N ARG A 122 26.61 -9.60 -6.21
CA ARG A 122 27.62 -10.17 -5.30
C ARG A 122 26.99 -11.25 -4.42
N THR A 123 27.70 -12.37 -4.26
CA THR A 123 27.29 -13.58 -3.51
C THR A 123 26.10 -14.37 -4.06
N TYR A 124 25.39 -13.88 -5.06
CA TYR A 124 24.34 -14.63 -5.75
C TYR A 124 24.96 -15.78 -6.58
N ARG A 125 24.30 -16.95 -6.58
CA ARG A 125 24.75 -18.17 -7.25
C ARG A 125 23.57 -18.79 -8.01
N PRO A 126 23.33 -18.42 -9.28
CA PRO A 126 22.16 -18.87 -10.02
C PRO A 126 22.05 -20.40 -10.15
N GLN A 127 23.19 -21.11 -10.14
CA GLN A 127 23.24 -22.58 -10.22
C GLN A 127 22.70 -23.28 -8.96
N GLU A 128 22.52 -22.57 -7.85
CA GLU A 128 21.89 -23.11 -6.64
C GLU A 128 20.36 -23.16 -6.74
N TYR A 129 19.78 -22.51 -7.77
CA TYR A 129 18.33 -22.43 -8.03
C TYR A 129 17.53 -22.18 -6.76
N LYS A 130 17.96 -21.20 -5.97
CA LYS A 130 17.41 -20.91 -4.66
C LYS A 130 16.33 -19.85 -4.78
N LEU A 131 15.08 -20.21 -4.51
CA LEU A 131 13.96 -19.25 -4.59
C LEU A 131 14.15 -18.08 -3.63
N ASP A 132 14.75 -18.29 -2.46
CA ASP A 132 15.02 -17.22 -1.49
C ASP A 132 15.76 -16.02 -2.11
N ASP A 133 16.69 -16.27 -3.05
CA ASP A 133 17.52 -15.20 -3.64
C ASP A 133 16.69 -14.31 -4.59
N ILE A 134 15.53 -14.78 -5.02
CA ILE A 134 14.62 -14.07 -5.93
C ILE A 134 13.86 -12.94 -5.22
N ASN A 135 13.54 -13.08 -3.92
CA ASN A 135 12.70 -12.12 -3.18
C ASN A 135 13.24 -10.68 -3.25
N ASN A 136 14.57 -10.55 -3.21
CA ASN A 136 15.27 -9.27 -3.26
C ASN A 136 15.12 -8.56 -4.62
N GLY A 137 14.71 -9.28 -5.67
CA GLY A 137 14.42 -8.71 -6.98
C GLY A 137 13.33 -7.63 -6.97
N ARG A 138 12.45 -7.62 -5.98
CA ARG A 138 11.45 -6.56 -5.79
C ARG A 138 12.12 -5.20 -5.55
N ALA A 139 13.22 -5.14 -4.80
CA ALA A 139 13.98 -3.92 -4.60
C ALA A 139 14.72 -3.49 -5.87
N LEU A 140 15.19 -4.44 -6.69
CA LEU A 140 15.77 -4.14 -8.00
C LEU A 140 14.74 -3.50 -8.94
N LEU A 141 13.53 -4.05 -8.99
CA LEU A 141 12.45 -3.50 -9.81
C LEU A 141 12.01 -2.11 -9.34
N LEU A 142 11.93 -1.89 -8.03
CA LEU A 142 11.68 -0.57 -7.44
C LEU A 142 12.74 0.44 -7.91
N LEU A 143 14.02 0.13 -7.70
CA LEU A 143 15.11 1.04 -8.05
C LEU A 143 15.19 1.27 -9.56
N ALA A 144 15.05 0.21 -10.38
CA ALA A 144 15.03 0.32 -11.84
C ALA A 144 13.94 1.28 -12.32
N THR A 145 12.75 1.23 -11.73
CA THR A 145 11.61 2.05 -12.16
C THR A 145 11.76 3.49 -11.67
N VAL A 146 12.23 3.70 -10.45
CA VAL A 146 12.28 5.03 -9.83
C VAL A 146 13.51 5.83 -10.26
N THR A 147 14.62 5.18 -10.62
CA THR A 147 15.86 5.87 -11.03
C THR A 147 16.19 5.76 -12.52
N GLY A 148 15.60 4.80 -13.24
CA GLY A 148 15.96 4.51 -14.63
C GLY A 148 17.36 3.92 -14.82
N GLU A 149 18.10 3.63 -13.75
CA GLU A 149 19.49 3.15 -13.85
C GLU A 149 19.56 1.71 -14.42
N PRO A 150 20.29 1.47 -15.53
CA PRO A 150 20.31 0.18 -16.21
C PRO A 150 20.79 -1.00 -15.36
N LYS A 151 21.69 -0.78 -14.40
CA LYS A 151 22.24 -1.85 -13.56
C LYS A 151 21.18 -2.64 -12.80
N TYR A 152 20.10 -1.99 -12.35
CA TYR A 152 19.05 -2.64 -11.57
C TYR A 152 18.17 -3.55 -12.44
N ARG A 153 17.81 -3.12 -13.66
CA ARG A 153 17.06 -3.96 -14.61
C ARG A 153 17.90 -5.14 -15.11
N LEU A 154 19.21 -4.95 -15.31
CA LEU A 154 20.14 -6.03 -15.66
C LEU A 154 20.24 -7.07 -14.53
N ALA A 155 20.35 -6.64 -13.28
CA ALA A 155 20.33 -7.53 -12.13
C ALA A 155 18.99 -8.26 -11.99
N ALA A 156 17.86 -7.57 -12.17
CA ALA A 156 16.54 -8.20 -12.15
C ALA A 156 16.38 -9.25 -13.26
N ALA A 157 16.93 -9.01 -14.45
CA ALA A 157 16.91 -9.96 -15.56
C ALA A 157 17.65 -11.27 -15.24
N ARG A 158 18.69 -11.25 -14.39
CA ARG A 158 19.39 -12.46 -13.94
C ARG A 158 18.55 -13.31 -13.00
N LEU A 159 17.82 -12.67 -12.09
CA LEU A 159 16.89 -13.38 -11.20
C LEU A 159 15.73 -13.98 -12.01
N TRP A 160 15.27 -13.25 -13.03
CA TRP A 160 14.29 -13.75 -13.98
C TRP A 160 14.82 -14.96 -14.77
N ASP A 161 16.05 -14.91 -15.28
CA ASP A 161 16.68 -16.04 -15.98
C ASP A 161 16.75 -17.30 -15.10
N GLN A 162 17.05 -17.17 -13.81
CA GLN A 162 16.96 -18.31 -12.89
C GLN A 162 15.53 -18.86 -12.81
N LEU A 163 14.51 -18.01 -12.66
CA LEU A 163 13.11 -18.48 -12.58
C LEU A 163 12.68 -19.24 -13.84
N GLN A 164 13.12 -18.80 -15.01
CA GLN A 164 12.83 -19.50 -16.27
C GLN A 164 13.43 -20.91 -16.31
N HIS A 165 14.57 -21.13 -15.63
CA HIS A 165 15.28 -22.40 -15.57
C HIS A 165 15.13 -23.11 -14.22
N GLN A 166 14.28 -22.61 -13.34
CA GLN A 166 14.09 -23.16 -12.00
C GLN A 166 13.59 -24.61 -12.13
N PRO A 167 14.25 -25.59 -11.48
CA PRO A 167 13.81 -26.98 -11.51
C PRO A 167 12.37 -27.12 -11.01
N ARG A 168 11.63 -28.06 -11.60
CA ARG A 168 10.23 -28.30 -11.26
C ARG A 168 9.98 -29.77 -10.97
N ASN A 169 9.04 -30.05 -10.09
CA ASN A 169 8.51 -31.40 -9.90
C ASN A 169 7.60 -31.79 -11.09
N ALA A 170 7.17 -33.05 -11.13
CA ALA A 170 6.33 -33.56 -12.22
C ALA A 170 4.98 -32.83 -12.39
N ALA A 171 4.50 -32.15 -11.34
CA ALA A 171 3.27 -31.34 -11.36
C ALA A 171 3.50 -29.90 -11.85
N GLY A 172 4.75 -29.54 -12.20
CA GLY A 172 5.14 -28.20 -12.65
C GLY A 172 5.46 -27.21 -11.54
N GLY A 173 5.51 -27.68 -10.28
CA GLY A 173 5.82 -26.84 -9.13
C GLY A 173 7.31 -26.59 -8.94
N PHE A 174 7.71 -25.35 -8.66
CA PHE A 174 9.10 -25.00 -8.43
C PHE A 174 9.69 -25.77 -7.26
N TRP A 175 10.86 -26.38 -7.46
CA TRP A 175 11.68 -26.83 -6.35
C TRP A 175 12.08 -25.62 -5.52
N HIS A 176 12.05 -25.75 -4.20
CA HIS A 176 12.41 -24.65 -3.31
C HIS A 176 13.89 -24.25 -3.50
N LYS A 177 14.78 -25.25 -3.66
CA LYS A 177 16.21 -25.10 -3.95
C LYS A 177 16.73 -26.29 -4.77
N GLN A 178 17.84 -26.14 -5.49
CA GLN A 178 18.50 -27.27 -6.16
C GLN A 178 18.81 -28.44 -5.19
N ILE A 179 19.13 -28.12 -3.94
CA ILE A 179 19.45 -29.10 -2.89
C ILE A 179 18.21 -29.75 -2.24
N TYR A 180 17.00 -29.29 -2.58
CA TYR A 180 15.73 -29.82 -2.09
C TYR A 180 14.89 -30.30 -3.28
N PRO A 181 15.31 -31.39 -3.94
CA PRO A 181 14.65 -31.87 -5.14
C PRO A 181 13.21 -32.28 -4.84
N ASN A 182 12.31 -31.96 -5.77
CA ASN A 182 10.87 -32.24 -5.72
C ASN A 182 10.08 -31.58 -4.58
N GLN A 183 10.72 -30.70 -3.81
CA GLN A 183 10.11 -30.09 -2.63
C GLN A 183 9.56 -28.69 -2.94
N MET A 184 8.28 -28.46 -2.64
CA MET A 184 7.64 -27.15 -2.60
C MET A 184 7.37 -26.75 -1.16
N TRP A 185 7.82 -25.56 -0.76
CA TRP A 185 7.54 -25.00 0.57
C TRP A 185 6.68 -23.75 0.42
N VAL A 186 5.78 -23.50 1.36
CA VAL A 186 4.91 -22.30 1.36
C VAL A 186 5.71 -21.01 1.30
N ASP A 187 6.90 -20.98 1.90
CA ASP A 187 7.87 -19.89 1.86
C ASP A 187 8.19 -19.48 0.41
N GLY A 188 8.40 -20.48 -0.46
CA GLY A 188 8.81 -20.28 -1.85
C GLY A 188 7.85 -19.39 -2.63
N LEU A 189 6.56 -19.37 -2.29
CA LEU A 189 5.60 -18.50 -2.96
C LEU A 189 5.87 -17.02 -2.71
N TYR A 190 6.22 -16.64 -1.47
CA TYR A 190 6.56 -15.24 -1.20
C TYR A 190 7.90 -14.85 -1.84
N MET A 191 8.83 -15.80 -1.91
CA MET A 191 10.15 -15.52 -2.47
C MET A 191 10.11 -15.28 -3.99
N ALA A 192 9.25 -16.01 -4.71
CA ALA A 192 9.23 -16.01 -6.17
C ALA A 192 8.06 -15.22 -6.76
N GLU A 193 6.82 -15.51 -6.36
CA GLU A 193 5.63 -15.13 -7.14
C GLU A 193 5.39 -13.60 -7.21
N PRO A 194 5.56 -12.82 -6.12
CA PRO A 194 5.43 -11.37 -6.21
C PRO A 194 6.48 -10.73 -7.13
N PHE A 195 7.71 -11.26 -7.16
CA PHE A 195 8.74 -10.79 -8.11
C PHE A 195 8.40 -11.23 -9.53
N TYR A 196 8.02 -12.49 -9.74
CA TYR A 196 7.65 -13.03 -11.05
C TYR A 196 6.55 -12.19 -11.68
N LEU A 197 5.45 -11.95 -10.96
CA LEU A 197 4.35 -11.10 -11.44
C LEU A 197 4.83 -9.69 -11.77
N ALA A 198 5.54 -9.04 -10.86
CA ALA A 198 6.00 -7.66 -11.06
C ALA A 198 6.95 -7.54 -12.26
N TYR A 199 7.79 -8.55 -12.50
CA TYR A 199 8.72 -8.59 -13.61
C TYR A 199 8.00 -8.74 -14.95
N VAL A 200 7.08 -9.71 -15.09
CA VAL A 200 6.39 -9.97 -16.37
C VAL A 200 5.42 -8.85 -16.75
N LEU A 201 4.79 -8.20 -15.77
CA LEU A 201 3.97 -7.02 -16.02
C LEU A 201 4.80 -5.83 -16.54
N LYS A 202 6.07 -5.71 -16.11
CA LYS A 202 7.01 -4.70 -16.65
C LYS A 202 7.55 -5.09 -18.02
N LEU A 203 7.81 -6.37 -18.27
CA LEU A 203 8.20 -6.85 -19.61
C LEU A 203 7.15 -6.53 -20.67
N ARG A 204 5.85 -6.49 -20.32
CA ARG A 204 4.73 -6.24 -21.25
C ARG A 204 4.80 -7.09 -22.52
N ASP A 205 5.30 -8.31 -22.38
CA ASP A 205 5.38 -9.27 -23.47
C ASP A 205 4.03 -9.99 -23.61
N SER A 206 3.15 -9.39 -24.41
CA SER A 206 1.76 -9.87 -24.57
C SER A 206 1.69 -11.30 -25.11
N ALA A 207 2.70 -11.77 -25.85
CA ALA A 207 2.73 -13.14 -26.37
C ALA A 207 2.90 -14.19 -25.27
N HIS A 208 3.60 -13.84 -24.19
CA HIS A 208 3.94 -14.76 -23.10
C HIS A 208 3.16 -14.50 -21.81
N LEU A 209 2.59 -13.30 -21.65
CA LEU A 209 1.94 -12.85 -20.40
C LEU A 209 0.85 -13.82 -19.92
N SER A 210 -0.01 -14.32 -20.80
CA SER A 210 -1.08 -15.25 -20.39
C SER A 210 -0.54 -16.55 -19.81
N ALA A 211 0.53 -17.11 -20.38
CA ALA A 211 1.14 -18.34 -19.89
C ALA A 211 1.88 -18.11 -18.56
N GLN A 212 2.56 -16.98 -18.42
CA GLN A 212 3.25 -16.59 -17.20
C GLN A 212 2.26 -16.35 -16.04
N LEU A 213 1.15 -15.66 -16.29
CA LEU A 213 0.08 -15.47 -15.30
C LEU A 213 -0.52 -16.81 -14.87
N GLN A 214 -0.76 -17.73 -15.81
CA GLN A 214 -1.22 -19.08 -15.50
C GLN A 214 -0.21 -19.88 -14.67
N ASP A 215 1.08 -19.79 -14.98
CA ASP A 215 2.16 -20.46 -14.23
C ASP A 215 2.21 -19.95 -12.78
N ILE A 216 2.18 -18.62 -12.58
CA ILE A 216 2.11 -18.00 -11.25
C ILE A 216 0.90 -18.56 -10.46
N ALA A 217 -0.29 -18.55 -11.06
CA ALA A 217 -1.48 -19.07 -10.41
C ALA A 217 -1.37 -20.58 -10.09
N HIS A 218 -0.74 -21.35 -11.00
CA HIS A 218 -0.52 -22.78 -10.83
C HIS A 218 0.36 -23.09 -9.62
N GLN A 219 1.39 -22.28 -9.33
CA GLN A 219 2.21 -22.43 -8.12
C GLN A 219 1.37 -22.34 -6.83
N PHE A 220 0.44 -21.38 -6.75
CA PHE A 220 -0.50 -21.27 -5.63
C PHE A 220 -1.45 -22.47 -5.55
N PHE A 221 -1.96 -22.93 -6.69
CA PHE A 221 -2.91 -24.05 -6.71
C PHE A 221 -2.25 -25.36 -6.30
N LEU A 222 -1.00 -25.62 -6.67
CA LEU A 222 -0.26 -26.78 -6.17
C LEU A 222 -0.10 -26.74 -4.65
N ILE A 223 0.26 -25.58 -4.08
CA ILE A 223 0.33 -25.42 -2.63
C ILE A 223 -1.04 -25.63 -1.97
N ARG A 224 -2.12 -25.10 -2.56
CA ARG A 224 -3.50 -25.37 -2.10
C ARG A 224 -3.84 -26.85 -2.11
N ASP A 225 -3.61 -27.51 -3.22
CA ASP A 225 -4.11 -28.87 -3.43
C ASP A 225 -3.29 -29.88 -2.62
N HIS A 226 -1.99 -29.62 -2.43
CA HIS A 226 -1.09 -30.52 -1.72
C HIS A 226 -0.82 -30.18 -0.26
N LEU A 227 -0.92 -28.92 0.19
CA LEU A 227 -0.57 -28.53 1.56
C LEU A 227 -1.74 -28.06 2.43
N ARG A 228 -2.90 -27.72 1.84
CA ARG A 228 -4.05 -27.32 2.64
C ARG A 228 -4.57 -28.48 3.48
N ASP A 229 -4.66 -28.26 4.79
CA ASP A 229 -5.38 -29.12 5.69
C ASP A 229 -6.89 -28.89 5.54
N SER A 230 -7.64 -29.96 5.25
CA SER A 230 -9.09 -29.87 5.06
C SER A 230 -9.84 -29.57 6.35
N ALA A 231 -9.28 -29.90 7.52
CA ALA A 231 -9.94 -29.70 8.81
C ALA A 231 -9.87 -28.24 9.26
N THR A 232 -8.69 -27.62 9.17
CA THR A 232 -8.46 -26.25 9.65
C THR A 232 -8.54 -25.19 8.54
N GLY A 233 -8.19 -25.56 7.30
CA GLY A 233 -8.02 -24.65 6.17
C GLY A 233 -6.67 -23.92 6.13
N LEU A 234 -5.75 -24.24 7.05
CA LEU A 234 -4.37 -23.77 7.10
C LEU A 234 -3.43 -24.71 6.30
N TYR A 235 -2.14 -24.38 6.17
CA TYR A 235 -1.23 -25.09 5.26
C TYR A 235 -0.03 -25.71 5.98
N PHE A 236 0.26 -26.97 5.65
CA PHE A 236 1.51 -27.60 6.08
C PHE A 236 2.71 -26.89 5.45
N HIS A 237 3.87 -26.88 6.13
CA HIS A 237 5.05 -26.12 5.70
C HIS A 237 5.56 -26.55 4.31
N GLY A 238 5.75 -27.85 4.08
CA GLY A 238 6.39 -28.35 2.85
C GLY A 238 5.77 -29.61 2.30
N TRP A 239 5.83 -29.76 0.98
CA TRP A 239 5.40 -30.93 0.22
C TRP A 239 6.60 -31.47 -0.56
N ASP A 240 6.97 -32.71 -0.31
CA ASP A 240 7.87 -33.46 -1.18
C ASP A 240 7.03 -34.28 -2.16
N ALA A 241 7.00 -33.88 -3.43
CA ALA A 241 6.25 -34.55 -4.48
C ALA A 241 6.75 -35.97 -4.78
N SER A 242 7.96 -36.33 -4.33
CA SER A 242 8.53 -37.67 -4.49
C SER A 242 8.25 -38.59 -3.30
N HIS A 243 7.83 -38.03 -2.16
CA HIS A 243 7.58 -38.73 -0.90
C HIS A 243 8.83 -39.46 -0.35
N GLN A 244 10.04 -39.00 -0.68
CA GLN A 244 11.31 -39.64 -0.33
C GLN A 244 11.98 -39.01 0.90
N GLU A 245 11.70 -37.74 1.18
CA GLU A 245 12.18 -37.07 2.39
C GLU A 245 11.61 -37.74 3.65
N ARG A 246 12.43 -37.92 4.70
CA ARG A 246 12.00 -38.63 5.92
C ARG A 246 10.96 -37.87 6.74
N TRP A 247 10.82 -36.57 6.52
CA TRP A 247 9.79 -35.75 7.15
C TRP A 247 8.45 -35.82 6.40
N ALA A 248 8.47 -36.31 5.15
CA ALA A 248 7.29 -36.33 4.30
C ALA A 248 6.39 -37.52 4.66
N ASP A 249 5.11 -37.24 4.85
CA ASP A 249 4.11 -38.28 5.03
C ASP A 249 4.09 -39.21 3.79
N PRO A 250 4.16 -40.55 3.95
CA PRO A 250 4.28 -41.46 2.82
C PRO A 250 3.09 -41.43 1.84
N GLN A 251 1.90 -41.02 2.29
CA GLN A 251 0.70 -40.99 1.46
C GLN A 251 0.51 -39.65 0.76
N THR A 252 0.84 -38.55 1.44
CA THR A 252 0.50 -37.19 1.00
C THR A 252 1.72 -36.36 0.61
N GLY A 253 2.93 -36.78 1.00
CA GLY A 253 4.18 -36.03 0.83
C GLY A 253 4.32 -34.81 1.74
N ARG A 254 3.38 -34.60 2.67
CA ARG A 254 3.29 -33.39 3.51
C ARG A 254 4.25 -33.44 4.69
N SER A 255 4.79 -32.29 5.08
CA SER A 255 5.44 -32.10 6.38
C SER A 255 4.42 -32.23 7.52
N PRO A 256 4.83 -32.58 8.75
CA PRO A 256 3.89 -32.96 9.80
C PRO A 256 3.24 -31.77 10.53
N ASN A 257 3.68 -30.53 10.30
CA ASN A 257 3.23 -29.36 11.05
C ASN A 257 2.87 -28.15 10.18
N ILE A 258 1.96 -27.34 10.74
CA ILE A 258 1.51 -26.04 10.22
C ILE A 258 2.24 -24.96 11.01
N TRP A 259 3.20 -24.33 10.35
CA TRP A 259 4.10 -23.36 10.95
C TRP A 259 3.62 -21.93 10.69
N GLY A 260 3.50 -21.13 11.76
CA GLY A 260 2.94 -19.78 11.71
C GLY A 260 3.59 -18.87 10.67
N ARG A 261 4.93 -18.82 10.61
CA ARG A 261 5.62 -17.99 9.61
C ARG A 261 5.50 -18.55 8.19
N GLY A 262 5.43 -19.88 8.02
CA GLY A 262 5.18 -20.48 6.71
C GLY A 262 3.83 -20.04 6.15
N ASP A 263 2.77 -20.14 6.95
CA ASP A 263 1.44 -19.62 6.63
C ASP A 263 1.45 -18.09 6.42
N GLY A 264 2.27 -17.37 7.21
CA GLY A 264 2.51 -15.94 7.05
C GLY A 264 3.03 -15.58 5.65
N TRP A 265 4.04 -16.29 5.15
CA TRP A 265 4.57 -16.10 3.80
C TRP A 265 3.52 -16.34 2.72
N LEU A 266 2.74 -17.41 2.84
CA LEU A 266 1.67 -17.69 1.90
C LEU A 266 0.62 -16.56 1.88
N ALA A 267 0.25 -16.04 3.05
CA ALA A 267 -0.73 -14.97 3.17
C ALA A 267 -0.23 -13.67 2.52
N MET A 268 1.04 -13.32 2.76
CA MET A 268 1.70 -12.18 2.14
C MET A 268 1.80 -12.34 0.62
N ALA A 269 2.19 -13.53 0.14
CA ALA A 269 2.34 -13.80 -1.29
C ALA A 269 1.01 -13.64 -2.03
N LEU A 270 -0.07 -14.23 -1.50
CA LEU A 270 -1.41 -14.13 -2.07
C LEU A 270 -1.89 -12.68 -2.18
N VAL A 271 -1.77 -11.90 -1.10
CA VAL A 271 -2.28 -10.52 -1.10
C VAL A 271 -1.44 -9.60 -1.99
N ASP A 272 -0.13 -9.82 -2.08
CA ASP A 272 0.78 -9.05 -2.94
C ASP A 272 0.54 -9.35 -4.42
N VAL A 273 0.33 -10.62 -4.76
CA VAL A 273 -0.03 -11.03 -6.12
C VAL A 273 -1.41 -10.47 -6.49
N LEU A 274 -2.42 -10.62 -5.64
CA LEU A 274 -3.79 -10.15 -5.92
C LEU A 274 -3.92 -8.63 -6.08
N GLU A 275 -3.00 -7.83 -5.54
CA GLU A 275 -2.99 -6.37 -5.73
C GLU A 275 -2.73 -5.97 -7.19
N TYR A 276 -1.93 -6.76 -7.92
CA TYR A 276 -1.50 -6.44 -9.28
C TYR A 276 -1.97 -7.46 -10.34
N TYR A 277 -2.47 -8.63 -9.93
CA TYR A 277 -2.94 -9.66 -10.84
C TYR A 277 -4.17 -9.17 -11.62
N PRO A 278 -4.16 -9.23 -12.97
CA PRO A 278 -5.27 -8.69 -13.76
C PRO A 278 -6.60 -9.38 -13.43
N SER A 279 -7.60 -8.60 -13.04
CA SER A 279 -8.89 -9.12 -12.58
C SER A 279 -9.75 -9.74 -13.68
N ASN A 280 -9.43 -9.47 -14.95
CA ASN A 280 -10.09 -10.04 -16.12
C ASN A 280 -9.51 -11.41 -16.54
N VAL A 281 -8.47 -11.91 -15.87
CA VAL A 281 -7.87 -13.22 -16.17
C VAL A 281 -8.57 -14.32 -15.37
N PRO A 282 -8.93 -15.47 -15.98
CA PRO A 282 -9.74 -16.51 -15.32
C PRO A 282 -9.26 -16.99 -13.94
N ALA A 283 -7.94 -17.01 -13.72
CA ALA A 283 -7.36 -17.47 -12.46
C ALA A 283 -7.54 -16.49 -11.29
N TYR A 284 -7.87 -15.22 -11.55
CA TYR A 284 -7.99 -14.19 -10.51
C TYR A 284 -9.02 -14.57 -9.44
N ASP A 285 -10.23 -14.99 -9.84
CA ASP A 285 -11.28 -15.36 -8.90
C ASP A 285 -10.92 -16.59 -8.06
N SER A 286 -10.14 -17.52 -8.62
CA SER A 286 -9.66 -18.69 -7.90
C SER A 286 -8.59 -18.31 -6.85
N LEU A 287 -7.64 -17.45 -7.20
CA LEU A 287 -6.66 -16.90 -6.26
C LEU A 287 -7.34 -16.09 -5.16
N ARG A 288 -8.32 -15.25 -5.53
CA ARG A 288 -9.10 -14.46 -4.59
C ARG A 288 -9.91 -15.35 -3.64
N SER A 289 -10.53 -16.42 -4.14
CA SER A 289 -11.24 -17.38 -3.29
C SER A 289 -10.28 -18.09 -2.33
N MET A 290 -9.13 -18.54 -2.82
CA MET A 290 -8.08 -19.15 -1.99
C MET A 290 -7.64 -18.21 -0.86
N PHE A 291 -7.40 -16.93 -1.15
CA PHE A 291 -7.05 -15.94 -0.14
C PHE A 291 -8.18 -15.72 0.88
N LYS A 292 -9.44 -15.63 0.43
CA LYS A 292 -10.59 -15.47 1.35
C LYS A 292 -10.75 -16.67 2.29
N ASP A 293 -10.64 -17.89 1.77
CA ASP A 293 -10.77 -19.11 2.56
C ASP A 293 -9.63 -19.23 3.57
N PHE A 294 -8.41 -18.87 3.15
CA PHE A 294 -7.25 -18.87 4.02
C PHE A 294 -7.31 -17.78 5.09
N ALA A 295 -7.73 -16.56 4.74
CA ALA A 295 -7.96 -15.47 5.70
C ALA A 295 -8.97 -15.87 6.78
N ALA A 296 -10.04 -16.58 6.41
CA ALA A 296 -11.00 -17.11 7.38
C ALA A 296 -10.37 -18.18 8.30
N ALA A 297 -9.45 -19.01 7.80
CA ALA A 297 -8.71 -19.99 8.60
C ALA A 297 -7.72 -19.32 9.57
N ILE A 298 -6.96 -18.33 9.11
CA ILE A 298 -6.07 -17.52 9.94
C ILE A 298 -6.86 -16.85 11.06
N LEU A 299 -8.02 -16.26 10.75
CA LEU A 299 -8.89 -15.64 11.75
C LEU A 299 -9.36 -16.63 12.82
N ARG A 300 -9.75 -17.86 12.45
CA ARG A 300 -10.15 -18.89 13.41
C ARG A 300 -9.00 -19.35 14.32
N ALA A 301 -7.77 -19.29 13.83
CA ALA A 301 -6.57 -19.68 14.59
C ALA A 301 -6.02 -18.55 15.49
N GLN A 302 -6.63 -17.37 15.49
CA GLN A 302 -6.20 -16.24 16.30
C GLN A 302 -6.39 -16.53 17.79
N ASP A 303 -5.37 -16.28 18.60
CA ASP A 303 -5.45 -16.43 20.05
C ASP A 303 -6.46 -15.42 20.64
N PRO A 304 -7.52 -15.85 21.34
CA PRO A 304 -8.55 -14.94 21.82
C PRO A 304 -8.10 -14.08 22.99
N ALA A 305 -7.04 -14.44 23.71
CA ALA A 305 -6.54 -13.63 24.83
C ALA A 305 -5.71 -12.43 24.32
N THR A 306 -4.85 -12.67 23.34
CA THR A 306 -3.84 -11.70 22.90
C THR A 306 -4.12 -11.10 21.52
N GLY A 307 -4.86 -11.81 20.67
CA GLY A 307 -4.99 -11.49 19.25
C GLY A 307 -3.82 -11.94 18.38
N CYS A 308 -2.76 -12.51 18.95
CA CYS A 308 -1.59 -12.97 18.21
C CYS A 308 -1.76 -14.41 17.71
N TRP A 309 -0.76 -14.93 16.99
CA TRP A 309 -0.74 -16.31 16.48
C TRP A 309 0.46 -17.11 17.00
N TYR A 310 0.30 -18.43 17.08
CA TYR A 310 1.29 -19.35 17.62
C TYR A 310 2.30 -19.81 16.57
N GLN A 311 3.50 -20.20 17.02
CA GLN A 311 4.52 -20.87 16.20
C GLN A 311 3.95 -22.12 15.51
N LEU A 312 3.26 -22.97 16.26
CA LEU A 312 2.47 -24.08 15.71
C LEU A 312 0.98 -23.74 15.78
N MET A 313 0.39 -23.38 14.63
CA MET A 313 -0.91 -22.71 14.52
C MET A 313 -2.09 -23.53 15.06
N VAL A 314 -2.04 -24.85 14.88
CA VAL A 314 -3.12 -25.78 15.24
C VAL A 314 -2.91 -26.46 16.59
N LYS A 315 -1.89 -26.05 17.35
CA LYS A 315 -1.49 -26.68 18.62
C LYS A 315 -1.32 -25.66 19.77
N PRO A 316 -2.27 -24.73 20.01
CA PRO A 316 -2.09 -23.65 21.00
C PRO A 316 -1.91 -24.14 22.44
N HIS A 317 -2.34 -25.37 22.75
CA HIS A 317 -2.22 -25.97 24.08
C HIS A 317 -1.03 -26.90 24.25
N LEU A 318 -0.21 -27.07 23.21
CA LEU A 318 1.00 -27.88 23.30
C LEU A 318 2.03 -27.19 24.20
N SER A 319 2.55 -27.92 25.18
CA SER A 319 3.59 -27.41 26.08
C SER A 319 4.82 -26.95 25.29
N GLY A 320 5.32 -25.75 25.58
CA GLY A 320 6.46 -25.14 24.88
C GLY A 320 6.10 -24.40 23.59
N ASN A 321 4.86 -24.52 23.08
CA ASN A 321 4.40 -23.64 22.00
C ASN A 321 4.28 -22.20 22.50
N TYR A 322 4.46 -21.25 21.60
CA TYR A 322 4.55 -19.83 21.94
C TYR A 322 3.92 -18.97 20.85
N LEU A 323 3.44 -17.80 21.27
CA LEU A 323 2.98 -16.76 20.34
C LEU A 323 4.20 -16.16 19.64
N GLU A 324 4.17 -16.11 18.31
CA GLU A 324 5.32 -15.80 17.48
C GLU A 324 5.12 -14.47 16.75
N SER A 325 6.10 -13.58 16.85
CA SER A 325 5.93 -12.19 16.42
C SER A 325 5.98 -12.03 14.90
N SER A 326 6.82 -12.79 14.18
CA SER A 326 6.92 -12.66 12.72
C SER A 326 5.63 -13.05 12.01
N ALA A 327 5.05 -14.21 12.36
CA ALA A 327 3.77 -14.70 11.86
C ALA A 327 2.65 -13.70 12.18
N THR A 328 2.63 -13.18 13.42
CA THR A 328 1.65 -12.17 13.82
C THR A 328 1.74 -10.90 12.96
N CYS A 329 2.95 -10.38 12.71
CA CYS A 329 3.14 -9.25 11.79
C CYS A 329 2.64 -9.56 10.38
N MET A 330 2.99 -10.73 9.84
CA MET A 330 2.61 -11.14 8.48
C MET A 330 1.09 -11.28 8.31
N PHE A 331 0.40 -11.85 9.31
CA PHE A 331 -1.05 -11.95 9.29
C PHE A 331 -1.73 -10.59 9.43
N ILE A 332 -1.22 -9.69 10.28
CA ILE A 332 -1.74 -8.32 10.35
C ILE A 332 -1.60 -7.64 8.99
N TYR A 333 -0.41 -7.70 8.38
CA TYR A 333 -0.17 -7.14 7.05
C TYR A 333 -1.14 -7.69 6.01
N ALA A 334 -1.22 -9.01 5.88
CA ALA A 334 -2.02 -9.64 4.83
C ALA A 334 -3.52 -9.37 5.00
N LEU A 335 -4.03 -9.47 6.24
CA LEU A 335 -5.45 -9.24 6.52
C LEU A 335 -5.82 -7.76 6.39
N ALA A 336 -5.00 -6.83 6.90
CA ALA A 336 -5.25 -5.39 6.79
C ALA A 336 -5.20 -4.93 5.32
N LYS A 337 -4.20 -5.39 4.56
CA LYS A 337 -4.10 -5.15 3.13
C LYS A 337 -5.28 -5.77 2.36
N GLY A 338 -5.70 -6.98 2.74
CA GLY A 338 -6.89 -7.63 2.17
C GLY A 338 -8.17 -6.83 2.38
N VAL A 339 -8.32 -6.17 3.54
CA VAL A 339 -9.42 -5.22 3.79
C VAL A 339 -9.26 -3.97 2.91
N ARG A 340 -8.06 -3.37 2.85
CA ARG A 340 -7.77 -2.19 2.02
C ARG A 340 -8.12 -2.38 0.54
N LEU A 341 -7.76 -3.54 -0.01
CA LEU A 341 -8.01 -3.89 -1.40
C LEU A 341 -9.45 -4.37 -1.68
N GLY A 342 -10.31 -4.46 -0.65
CA GLY A 342 -11.68 -4.99 -0.80
C GLY A 342 -11.75 -6.48 -1.12
N LEU A 343 -10.64 -7.22 -0.91
CA LEU A 343 -10.58 -8.67 -1.03
C LEU A 343 -11.32 -9.35 0.13
N LEU A 344 -11.29 -8.71 1.31
CA LEU A 344 -11.97 -9.11 2.54
C LEU A 344 -12.99 -8.04 2.96
N PRO A 345 -14.12 -8.43 3.59
CA PRO A 345 -15.01 -7.45 4.21
C PRO A 345 -14.29 -6.74 5.38
N GLU A 346 -14.68 -5.50 5.66
CA GLU A 346 -14.06 -4.72 6.74
C GLU A 346 -14.22 -5.40 8.11
N GLN A 347 -15.41 -5.90 8.42
CA GLN A 347 -15.64 -6.75 9.60
C GLN A 347 -15.81 -8.22 9.18
N PRO A 348 -15.30 -9.18 9.96
CA PRO A 348 -14.66 -9.04 11.28
C PRO A 348 -13.16 -8.71 11.24
N TYR A 349 -12.56 -8.60 10.04
CA TYR A 349 -11.10 -8.56 9.88
C TYR A 349 -10.42 -7.33 10.48
N ARG A 350 -11.03 -6.15 10.37
CA ARG A 350 -10.54 -4.92 11.01
C ARG A 350 -10.42 -5.08 12.52
N ALA A 351 -11.45 -5.62 13.17
CA ALA A 351 -11.41 -5.86 14.62
C ALA A 351 -10.30 -6.87 14.99
N ALA A 352 -10.13 -7.91 14.17
CA ALA A 352 -9.09 -8.92 14.37
C ALA A 352 -7.68 -8.33 14.26
N VAL A 353 -7.38 -7.54 13.23
CA VAL A 353 -6.04 -6.94 13.05
C VAL A 353 -5.76 -5.84 14.07
N GLU A 354 -6.76 -5.03 14.45
CA GLU A 354 -6.59 -4.04 15.53
C GLU A 354 -6.32 -4.71 16.89
N LYS A 355 -6.96 -5.85 17.18
CA LYS A 355 -6.68 -6.65 18.37
C LYS A 355 -5.27 -7.23 18.32
N ALA A 356 -4.92 -7.85 17.20
CA ALA A 356 -3.59 -8.42 16.99
C ALA A 356 -2.48 -7.38 17.12
N TYR A 357 -2.68 -6.19 16.55
CA TYR A 357 -1.68 -5.12 16.60
C TYR A 357 -1.47 -4.59 18.02
N ARG A 358 -2.53 -4.44 18.83
CA ARG A 358 -2.38 -4.13 20.27
C ARG A 358 -1.66 -5.24 21.02
N GLY A 359 -1.97 -6.50 20.74
CA GLY A 359 -1.26 -7.67 21.28
C GLY A 359 0.22 -7.68 20.91
N LEU A 360 0.53 -7.38 19.65
CA LEU A 360 1.89 -7.28 19.12
C LEU A 360 2.70 -6.20 19.84
N LEU A 361 2.18 -4.97 19.92
CA LEU A 361 2.86 -3.87 20.61
C LEU A 361 3.10 -4.18 22.09
N SER A 362 2.07 -4.66 22.81
CA SER A 362 2.17 -4.89 24.26
C SER A 362 3.07 -6.06 24.66
N ARG A 363 3.24 -7.05 23.77
CA ARG A 363 3.96 -8.29 24.09
C ARG A 363 5.37 -8.32 23.52
N PHE A 364 5.56 -7.77 22.32
CA PHE A 364 6.77 -8.00 21.55
C PHE A 364 7.59 -6.74 21.31
N VAL A 365 6.99 -5.55 21.35
CA VAL A 365 7.70 -4.28 21.16
C VAL A 365 8.17 -3.74 22.51
N GLN A 366 9.47 -3.50 22.62
CA GLN A 366 10.10 -2.96 23.83
C GLN A 366 10.91 -1.72 23.47
N GLN A 367 10.72 -0.65 24.24
CA GLN A 367 11.55 0.55 24.13
C GLN A 367 12.77 0.41 25.04
N THR A 368 13.98 0.50 24.47
CA THR A 368 15.24 0.38 25.21
C THR A 368 16.11 1.63 25.02
N PRO A 369 17.10 1.89 25.88
CA PRO A 369 18.06 2.98 25.68
C PRO A 369 18.84 2.91 24.35
N HIS A 370 18.90 1.73 23.72
CA HIS A 370 19.61 1.50 22.46
C HIS A 370 18.69 1.54 21.22
N GLY A 371 17.39 1.82 21.41
CA GLY A 371 16.38 1.81 20.36
C GLY A 371 15.27 0.79 20.63
N PRO A 372 14.24 0.76 19.77
CA PRO A 372 13.15 -0.20 19.88
C PRO A 372 13.63 -1.61 19.54
N VAL A 373 13.05 -2.59 20.22
CA VAL A 373 13.36 -4.02 20.05
C VAL A 373 12.06 -4.79 19.83
N LEU A 374 12.01 -5.56 18.74
CA LEU A 374 10.96 -6.52 18.45
C LEU A 374 11.42 -7.91 18.89
N THR A 375 10.76 -8.48 19.88
CA THR A 375 11.09 -9.78 20.48
C THR A 375 10.20 -10.90 19.94
N GLY A 376 10.45 -12.15 20.35
CA GLY A 376 9.52 -13.26 20.11
C GLY A 376 9.52 -13.84 18.68
N ALA A 377 10.55 -13.54 17.88
CA ALA A 377 10.65 -14.03 16.52
C ALA A 377 11.40 -15.36 16.46
N CYS A 378 10.87 -16.35 15.75
CA CYS A 378 11.61 -17.57 15.41
C CYS A 378 12.75 -17.21 14.44
N SER A 379 14.00 -17.59 14.75
CA SER A 379 15.18 -17.24 13.95
C SER A 379 15.17 -17.87 12.55
N VAL A 380 14.93 -19.18 12.47
CA VAL A 380 14.89 -19.96 11.23
C VAL A 380 14.04 -21.20 11.48
N ALA A 381 13.42 -21.74 10.42
CA ALA A 381 12.96 -23.12 10.42
C ALA A 381 13.02 -23.65 8.98
N GLY A 382 13.10 -24.96 8.80
CA GLY A 382 13.07 -25.61 7.50
C GLY A 382 12.99 -27.12 7.62
N LEU A 383 13.01 -27.81 6.49
CA LEU A 383 12.83 -29.25 6.43
C LEU A 383 14.07 -29.93 5.81
N GLY A 384 14.35 -31.17 6.22
CA GLY A 384 15.48 -31.96 5.71
C GLY A 384 16.84 -31.34 6.02
N GLY A 385 17.81 -31.50 5.11
CA GLY A 385 19.14 -30.90 5.22
C GLY A 385 20.08 -31.57 6.23
N LYS A 386 21.14 -30.84 6.61
CA LYS A 386 22.17 -31.27 7.59
C LYS A 386 22.52 -30.10 8.55
N PRO A 387 22.36 -30.25 9.89
CA PRO A 387 21.72 -31.39 10.57
C PRO A 387 20.29 -31.60 10.07
N TYR A 388 19.79 -32.83 10.17
CA TYR A 388 18.50 -33.17 9.59
C TYR A 388 17.36 -32.59 10.43
N ARG A 389 16.43 -31.91 9.76
CA ARG A 389 15.25 -31.28 10.36
C ARG A 389 14.03 -32.10 9.96
N ASP A 390 13.42 -32.75 10.93
CA ASP A 390 12.34 -33.71 10.69
C ASP A 390 10.94 -33.06 10.64
N GLY A 391 10.84 -31.75 10.87
CA GLY A 391 9.57 -31.04 10.89
C GLY A 391 8.70 -31.35 12.13
N SER A 392 9.19 -32.12 13.09
CA SER A 392 8.42 -32.48 14.28
C SER A 392 8.09 -31.27 15.16
N ASP A 393 7.18 -31.47 16.10
CA ASP A 393 6.82 -30.47 17.10
C ASP A 393 8.07 -30.05 17.89
N ALA A 394 8.86 -31.03 18.31
CA ALA A 394 10.11 -30.80 19.02
C ALA A 394 11.10 -29.99 18.19
N TYR A 395 11.20 -30.26 16.88
CA TYR A 395 12.06 -29.48 15.99
C TYR A 395 11.60 -28.01 15.91
N TYR A 396 10.35 -27.73 15.56
CA TYR A 396 9.88 -26.34 15.40
C TYR A 396 9.92 -25.54 16.72
N LEU A 397 9.77 -26.21 17.86
CA LEU A 397 9.87 -25.59 19.19
C LEU A 397 11.31 -25.51 19.73
N SER A 398 12.27 -26.19 19.09
CA SER A 398 13.69 -26.09 19.43
C SER A 398 14.41 -24.91 18.78
N GLU A 399 13.83 -24.33 17.73
CA GLU A 399 14.43 -23.21 17.01
C GLU A 399 14.54 -21.97 17.90
N ASN A 400 15.64 -21.23 17.75
CA ASN A 400 15.91 -20.10 18.62
C ASN A 400 14.87 -18.99 18.44
N ILE A 401 14.45 -18.40 19.56
CA ILE A 401 13.68 -17.15 19.59
C ILE A 401 14.67 -16.00 19.71
N VAL A 402 14.63 -15.06 18.77
CA VAL A 402 15.59 -13.96 18.65
C VAL A 402 14.89 -12.61 18.60
N ASN A 403 15.65 -11.57 18.90
CA ASN A 403 15.22 -10.19 18.85
C ASN A 403 15.63 -9.56 17.51
N ASN A 404 14.82 -8.63 17.01
CA ASN A 404 15.06 -7.86 15.79
C ASN A 404 15.40 -8.76 14.58
N ASP A 405 14.77 -9.94 14.50
CA ASP A 405 14.89 -10.77 13.31
C ASP A 405 14.42 -9.97 12.07
N PRO A 406 15.21 -9.87 10.99
CA PRO A 406 14.84 -9.04 9.85
C PRO A 406 13.51 -9.45 9.19
N LYS A 407 13.13 -10.73 9.26
CA LYS A 407 11.84 -11.24 8.75
C LYS A 407 10.67 -10.69 9.56
N ALA A 408 10.84 -10.60 10.88
CA ALA A 408 9.84 -10.02 11.77
C ALA A 408 9.79 -8.49 11.66
N VAL A 409 10.95 -7.83 11.61
CA VAL A 409 11.06 -6.37 11.54
C VAL A 409 10.49 -5.84 10.22
N GLY A 410 10.87 -6.43 9.08
CA GLY A 410 10.31 -5.99 7.80
C GLY A 410 8.79 -6.22 7.70
N ALA A 411 8.29 -7.36 8.20
CA ALA A 411 6.85 -7.63 8.31
C ALA A 411 6.15 -6.64 9.27
N PHE A 412 6.80 -6.26 10.37
CA PHE A 412 6.29 -5.26 11.31
C PHE A 412 6.08 -3.91 10.61
N LEU A 413 7.10 -3.40 9.91
CA LEU A 413 7.00 -2.13 9.19
C LEU A 413 5.85 -2.14 8.17
N MET A 414 5.73 -3.23 7.40
CA MET A 414 4.63 -3.39 6.43
C MET A 414 3.26 -3.43 7.11
N ALA A 415 3.13 -4.20 8.21
CA ALA A 415 1.91 -4.29 8.98
C ALA A 415 1.49 -2.93 9.57
N SER A 416 2.43 -2.18 10.14
CA SER A 416 2.20 -0.86 10.72
C SER A 416 1.72 0.15 9.67
N VAL A 417 2.28 0.15 8.47
CA VAL A 417 1.82 1.00 7.36
C VAL A 417 0.39 0.65 6.95
N GLU A 418 0.05 -0.63 6.84
CA GLU A 418 -1.34 -1.02 6.55
C GLU A 418 -2.30 -0.62 7.69
N MET A 419 -1.88 -0.72 8.96
CA MET A 419 -2.66 -0.20 10.09
C MET A 419 -2.87 1.31 10.03
N ALA A 420 -1.88 2.08 9.57
CA ALA A 420 -1.99 3.52 9.37
C ALA A 420 -2.95 3.89 8.22
N ARG A 421 -3.07 3.02 7.20
CA ARG A 421 -3.99 3.20 6.06
C ARG A 421 -5.46 2.90 6.40
N LEU A 422 -5.73 1.91 7.25
CA LEU A 422 -7.11 1.46 7.57
C LEU A 422 -8.11 2.59 7.89
N PRO A 423 -7.81 3.58 8.76
CA PRO A 423 -8.78 4.65 9.04
C PRO A 423 -9.01 5.60 7.86
N LEU A 424 -8.08 5.68 6.90
CA LEU A 424 -8.18 6.59 5.74
C LEU A 424 -9.14 6.07 4.66
N MET A 425 -9.35 4.76 4.60
CA MET A 425 -10.08 4.10 3.51
C MET A 425 -11.51 4.60 3.24
N GLN A 426 -12.17 5.23 4.22
CA GLN A 426 -13.54 5.71 4.04
C GLN A 426 -13.62 7.10 3.39
N VAL A 427 -12.50 7.84 3.32
CA VAL A 427 -12.46 9.23 2.84
C VAL A 427 -12.84 9.34 1.36
N GLY A 428 -12.40 8.39 0.55
CA GLY A 428 -12.61 8.32 -0.90
C GLY A 428 -13.42 7.11 -1.35
N LYS A 429 -13.98 6.32 -0.42
CA LYS A 429 -14.72 5.10 -0.76
C LYS A 429 -15.84 5.39 -1.75
N GLY A 430 -15.84 4.67 -2.87
CA GLY A 430 -16.83 4.82 -3.95
C GLY A 430 -16.61 6.04 -4.85
N VAL A 431 -15.53 6.80 -4.65
CA VAL A 431 -15.13 7.90 -5.52
C VAL A 431 -14.13 7.38 -6.55
N THR A 432 -14.40 7.68 -7.81
CA THR A 432 -13.50 7.44 -8.94
C THR A 432 -12.83 8.75 -9.33
N VAL A 433 -11.50 8.76 -9.25
CA VAL A 433 -10.62 9.84 -9.70
C VAL A 433 -10.00 9.42 -11.03
N CYS A 434 -10.35 10.14 -12.08
CA CYS A 434 -9.91 9.89 -13.43
C CYS A 434 -8.85 10.92 -13.83
N LEU A 435 -7.74 10.43 -14.38
CA LEU A 435 -6.70 11.26 -14.97
C LEU A 435 -6.82 11.24 -16.49
N ASP A 436 -6.65 12.39 -17.10
CA ASP A 436 -6.61 12.50 -18.54
C ASP A 436 -5.34 11.86 -19.13
N HIS A 437 -5.53 10.98 -20.10
CA HIS A 437 -4.48 10.40 -20.95
C HIS A 437 -4.78 10.66 -22.45
N TRP A 438 -5.72 11.57 -22.73
CA TRP A 438 -6.17 11.86 -24.09
C TRP A 438 -5.57 13.15 -24.62
N PHE A 439 -5.63 14.23 -23.82
CA PHE A 439 -5.05 15.53 -24.14
C PHE A 439 -3.57 15.62 -23.73
N ASN A 440 -3.17 14.97 -22.63
CA ASN A 440 -1.76 14.74 -22.29
C ASN A 440 -1.35 13.29 -22.64
N ARG A 441 -0.42 13.14 -23.58
CA ARG A 441 -0.11 11.84 -24.21
C ARG A 441 1.28 11.82 -24.84
N GLU A 442 2.28 11.81 -23.96
CA GLU A 442 3.68 11.70 -24.33
C GLU A 442 4.21 10.27 -24.31
N TRP A 443 5.30 10.03 -25.06
CA TRP A 443 5.90 8.70 -25.25
C TRP A 443 7.41 8.72 -25.03
N ARG A 444 7.93 7.74 -24.27
CA ARG A 444 9.37 7.54 -24.07
C ARG A 444 9.80 6.14 -24.52
N PRO A 445 11.09 5.91 -24.78
CA PRO A 445 11.61 4.56 -24.97
C PRO A 445 11.31 3.69 -23.73
N ASP A 446 10.82 2.48 -23.95
CA ASP A 446 10.51 1.53 -22.88
C ASP A 446 11.80 0.82 -22.40
N PRO A 447 12.23 1.02 -21.15
CA PRO A 447 13.50 0.47 -20.66
C PRO A 447 13.47 -1.05 -20.42
N PHE A 448 12.29 -1.65 -20.33
CA PHE A 448 12.07 -3.11 -20.20
C PHE A 448 11.73 -3.77 -21.53
N GLY A 449 11.50 -2.98 -22.58
CA GLY A 449 11.15 -3.46 -23.90
C GLY A 449 12.30 -3.78 -24.82
N PRO A 450 12.01 -4.49 -25.93
CA PRO A 450 12.96 -4.59 -27.03
C PRO A 450 13.30 -3.17 -27.57
N PRO A 451 14.49 -2.97 -28.15
CA PRO A 451 14.88 -1.70 -28.73
C PRO A 451 13.82 -1.14 -29.69
N GLY A 452 13.48 0.15 -29.53
CA GLY A 452 12.47 0.83 -30.34
C GLY A 452 11.03 0.71 -29.81
N ARG A 453 10.77 -0.12 -28.80
CA ARG A 453 9.48 -0.08 -28.09
C ARG A 453 9.38 1.23 -27.28
N VAL A 454 8.20 1.83 -27.30
CA VAL A 454 7.88 3.03 -26.51
C VAL A 454 6.75 2.74 -25.53
N GLU A 455 6.67 3.54 -24.48
CA GLU A 455 5.60 3.53 -23.50
C GLU A 455 5.09 4.95 -23.21
N PRO A 456 3.82 5.10 -22.77
CA PRO A 456 3.34 6.40 -22.33
C PRO A 456 4.03 6.80 -21.02
N PHE A 457 4.30 8.09 -20.85
CA PHE A 457 4.89 8.66 -19.64
C PHE A 457 4.35 10.07 -19.38
N HIS A 458 4.86 10.70 -18.30
CA HIS A 458 4.51 12.04 -17.85
C HIS A 458 3.12 12.12 -17.21
N TYR A 459 3.10 12.54 -15.94
CA TYR A 459 1.91 12.71 -15.11
C TYR A 459 0.99 11.48 -14.93
N LEU A 460 1.41 10.27 -15.30
CA LEU A 460 0.57 9.07 -15.19
C LEU A 460 0.51 8.51 -13.76
N TRP A 461 -0.62 7.89 -13.39
CA TRP A 461 -0.75 7.14 -12.12
C TRP A 461 0.23 5.97 -11.98
N SER A 462 0.68 5.42 -13.10
CA SER A 462 1.58 4.27 -13.18
C SER A 462 3.04 4.65 -13.38
N ASP A 463 3.33 5.91 -13.68
CA ASP A 463 4.71 6.36 -13.88
C ASP A 463 5.35 6.65 -12.51
N GLU A 464 6.34 5.82 -12.14
CA GLU A 464 7.08 5.94 -10.88
C GLU A 464 8.40 6.73 -11.04
N GLU A 465 8.72 7.17 -12.26
CA GLU A 465 9.83 8.10 -12.50
C GLU A 465 9.46 9.53 -12.05
N ASN A 466 10.44 10.44 -12.08
CA ASN A 466 10.28 11.81 -11.58
C ASN A 466 9.04 12.52 -12.13
N SER A 467 8.74 12.35 -13.42
CA SER A 467 7.66 12.96 -14.18
C SER A 467 6.25 12.48 -13.81
N GLY A 468 6.12 11.34 -13.13
CA GLY A 468 4.83 10.69 -12.94
C GLY A 468 4.02 11.19 -11.74
N PHE A 469 2.77 10.74 -11.66
CA PHE A 469 1.85 11.01 -10.53
C PHE A 469 1.64 9.79 -9.63
N SER A 470 2.50 8.76 -9.70
CA SER A 470 2.32 7.53 -8.92
C SER A 470 2.19 7.76 -7.41
N PHE A 471 2.96 8.69 -6.83
CA PHE A 471 2.88 9.03 -5.40
C PHE A 471 1.53 9.66 -5.04
N TRP A 472 1.06 10.60 -5.85
CA TRP A 472 -0.24 11.22 -5.63
C TRP A 472 -1.40 10.24 -5.86
N GLY A 473 -1.27 9.35 -6.86
CA GLY A 473 -2.20 8.24 -7.07
C GLY A 473 -2.27 7.29 -5.87
N ARG A 474 -1.15 7.02 -5.18
CA ARG A 474 -1.12 6.23 -3.93
C ARG A 474 -1.89 6.94 -2.81
N ILE A 475 -1.75 8.25 -2.67
CA ILE A 475 -2.50 9.06 -1.68
C ILE A 475 -4.02 8.90 -1.85
N PHE A 476 -4.52 8.88 -3.08
CA PHE A 476 -5.94 8.63 -3.38
C PHE A 476 -6.36 7.19 -3.03
N ARG A 477 -5.56 6.19 -3.45
CA ARG A 477 -5.86 4.77 -3.18
C ARG A 477 -5.84 4.44 -1.69
N ASP A 478 -4.92 5.02 -0.92
CA ASP A 478 -4.85 4.86 0.54
C ASP A 478 -6.09 5.42 1.24
N ARG A 479 -6.77 6.37 0.60
CA ARG A 479 -8.07 6.92 1.04
C ARG A 479 -9.28 6.14 0.53
N GLY A 480 -9.07 5.02 -0.17
CA GLY A 480 -10.13 4.15 -0.69
C GLY A 480 -10.78 4.63 -1.99
N ALA A 481 -10.18 5.62 -2.67
CA ALA A 481 -10.62 6.03 -3.99
C ALA A 481 -10.12 5.06 -5.07
N THR A 482 -10.88 4.94 -6.16
CA THR A 482 -10.44 4.25 -7.37
C THR A 482 -9.74 5.25 -8.28
N CYS A 483 -8.49 5.00 -8.64
CA CYS A 483 -7.80 5.77 -9.67
C CYS A 483 -7.97 5.09 -11.03
N THR A 484 -8.38 5.85 -12.03
CA THR A 484 -8.51 5.40 -13.42
C THR A 484 -7.94 6.47 -14.35
N SER A 485 -7.91 6.17 -15.64
CA SER A 485 -7.41 7.05 -16.68
C SER A 485 -8.35 7.05 -17.87
N LEU A 486 -8.40 8.16 -18.60
CA LEU A 486 -9.23 8.30 -19.79
C LEU A 486 -8.37 8.45 -21.04
N GLU A 487 -8.35 7.40 -21.87
CA GLU A 487 -7.57 7.33 -23.11
C GLU A 487 -8.37 7.77 -24.35
N GLN A 488 -9.47 8.48 -24.16
CA GLN A 488 -10.35 8.96 -25.22
C GLN A 488 -10.93 10.34 -24.87
N ALA A 489 -11.45 11.06 -25.86
CA ALA A 489 -12.13 12.33 -25.61
C ALA A 489 -13.26 12.17 -24.57
N PRO A 490 -13.46 13.15 -23.67
CA PRO A 490 -14.49 13.10 -22.65
C PRO A 490 -15.88 13.08 -23.28
N THR A 491 -16.64 12.04 -22.95
CA THR A 491 -18.05 11.89 -23.33
C THR A 491 -18.90 11.66 -22.08
N GLU A 492 -20.21 11.89 -22.17
CA GLU A 492 -21.13 11.60 -21.07
C GLU A 492 -21.06 10.14 -20.61
N LYS A 493 -20.91 9.21 -21.58
CA LYS A 493 -20.73 7.78 -21.29
C LYS A 493 -19.43 7.52 -20.53
N ALA A 494 -18.32 8.12 -20.96
CA ALA A 494 -17.02 7.92 -20.34
C ALA A 494 -16.95 8.48 -18.91
N LEU A 495 -17.60 9.61 -18.66
CA LEU A 495 -17.57 10.29 -17.36
C LEU A 495 -18.67 9.83 -16.38
N ARG A 496 -19.55 8.91 -16.79
CA ARG A 496 -20.74 8.51 -16.01
C ARG A 496 -20.43 8.01 -14.59
N HIS A 497 -19.28 7.35 -14.42
CA HIS A 497 -18.83 6.80 -13.14
C HIS A 497 -17.65 7.57 -12.54
N VAL A 498 -17.27 8.69 -13.14
CA VAL A 498 -16.16 9.54 -12.72
C VAL A 498 -16.70 10.71 -11.90
N GLN A 499 -16.17 10.91 -10.69
CA GLN A 499 -16.55 12.03 -9.83
C GLN A 499 -15.51 13.15 -9.85
N VAL A 500 -14.23 12.80 -10.02
CA VAL A 500 -13.13 13.75 -10.17
C VAL A 500 -12.43 13.46 -11.48
N TYR A 501 -12.25 14.48 -12.33
CA TYR A 501 -11.51 14.37 -13.59
C TYR A 501 -10.41 15.42 -13.59
N ILE A 502 -9.19 14.98 -13.89
CA ILE A 502 -7.99 15.80 -13.83
C ILE A 502 -7.44 15.90 -15.25
N ILE A 503 -7.38 17.11 -15.78
CA ILE A 503 -6.67 17.42 -17.02
C ILE A 503 -5.39 18.13 -16.59
N VAL A 504 -4.27 17.53 -16.96
CA VAL A 504 -2.94 18.03 -16.66
C VAL A 504 -2.22 18.23 -17.99
N ASP A 505 -1.54 19.37 -18.11
CA ASP A 505 -0.57 19.67 -19.16
C ASP A 505 -0.93 19.16 -20.59
N PRO A 506 -2.02 19.64 -21.21
CA PRO A 506 -2.38 19.22 -22.57
C PRO A 506 -1.23 19.45 -23.56
N ASP A 507 -0.93 18.45 -24.39
CA ASP A 507 0.27 18.43 -25.21
C ASP A 507 0.25 19.49 -26.33
N THR A 508 1.42 20.05 -26.57
CA THR A 508 1.72 20.83 -27.78
C THR A 508 2.21 19.93 -28.93
N ARG A 509 2.30 20.50 -30.13
CA ARG A 509 2.95 19.82 -31.28
C ARG A 509 4.46 19.64 -31.11
N ALA A 510 5.07 20.31 -30.12
CA ALA A 510 6.49 20.15 -29.83
C ALA A 510 6.76 18.87 -29.02
N GLU A 511 5.80 18.45 -28.20
CA GLU A 511 5.91 17.29 -27.30
C GLU A 511 5.45 16.01 -27.96
N THR A 512 4.35 16.07 -28.71
CA THR A 512 3.80 14.92 -29.43
C THR A 512 3.49 15.27 -30.89
N PRO A 513 3.78 14.39 -31.86
CA PRO A 513 3.53 14.69 -33.28
C PRO A 513 2.04 14.86 -33.65
N ASP A 514 1.14 14.24 -32.88
CA ASP A 514 -0.31 14.22 -33.12
C ASP A 514 -1.08 14.53 -31.82
N PRO A 515 -1.03 15.79 -31.32
CA PRO A 515 -1.70 16.16 -30.09
C PRO A 515 -3.21 16.21 -30.29
N HIS A 516 -3.95 15.72 -29.29
CA HIS A 516 -5.39 15.92 -29.27
C HIS A 516 -5.70 17.22 -28.54
N PHE A 517 -6.22 18.21 -29.27
CA PHE A 517 -6.62 19.47 -28.67
C PHE A 517 -8.00 19.39 -28.03
N ILE A 518 -8.20 20.15 -26.96
CA ILE A 518 -9.50 20.27 -26.29
C ILE A 518 -10.50 20.94 -27.25
N ASP A 519 -11.51 20.20 -27.68
CA ASP A 519 -12.50 20.71 -28.63
C ASP A 519 -13.79 21.24 -27.98
N ALA A 520 -14.60 21.95 -28.76
CA ALA A 520 -15.86 22.52 -28.28
C ALA A 520 -16.86 21.45 -27.79
N ALA A 521 -16.82 20.23 -28.36
CA ALA A 521 -17.67 19.13 -27.95
C ALA A 521 -17.30 18.65 -26.53
N SER A 522 -16.01 18.48 -26.27
CA SER A 522 -15.42 18.13 -24.97
C SER A 522 -15.75 19.20 -23.94
N ILE A 523 -15.59 20.48 -24.28
CA ILE A 523 -15.97 21.60 -23.39
C ILE A 523 -17.44 21.52 -23.01
N ALA A 524 -18.33 21.31 -23.98
CA ALA A 524 -19.77 21.24 -23.72
C ALA A 524 -20.14 20.05 -22.81
N VAL A 525 -19.48 18.89 -22.99
CA VAL A 525 -19.64 17.72 -22.10
C VAL A 525 -19.14 18.02 -20.69
N LEU A 526 -17.94 18.60 -20.55
CA LEU A 526 -17.34 18.91 -19.25
C LEU A 526 -18.16 19.94 -18.48
N GLN A 527 -18.65 21.01 -19.13
CA GLN A 527 -19.55 21.98 -18.50
C GLN A 527 -20.81 21.30 -17.96
N ARG A 528 -21.42 20.43 -18.76
CA ARG A 528 -22.61 19.65 -18.40
C ARG A 528 -22.34 18.71 -17.23
N TRP A 529 -21.23 17.98 -17.26
CA TRP A 529 -20.78 17.05 -16.23
C TRP A 529 -20.48 17.76 -14.89
N VAL A 530 -19.69 18.84 -14.91
CA VAL A 530 -19.43 19.67 -13.71
C VAL A 530 -20.74 20.22 -13.15
N LYS A 531 -21.63 20.74 -14.01
CA LYS A 531 -22.92 21.30 -13.56
C LYS A 531 -23.77 20.28 -12.77
N ALA A 532 -23.71 19.00 -13.11
CA ALA A 532 -24.44 17.94 -12.39
C ALA A 532 -23.73 17.43 -11.14
N GLY A 533 -22.44 17.71 -10.99
CA GLY A 533 -21.70 17.44 -9.76
C GLY A 533 -20.29 16.88 -9.95
N GLY A 534 -19.79 16.86 -11.19
CA GLY A 534 -18.38 16.56 -11.45
C GLY A 534 -17.43 17.57 -10.83
N ILE A 535 -16.23 17.13 -10.49
CA ILE A 535 -15.14 17.99 -10.02
C ILE A 535 -14.02 17.96 -11.06
N LEU A 536 -13.81 19.08 -11.75
CA LEU A 536 -12.74 19.24 -12.72
C LEU A 536 -11.53 19.89 -12.05
N LEU A 537 -10.36 19.27 -12.18
CA LEU A 537 -9.08 19.88 -11.85
C LEU A 537 -8.30 20.11 -13.14
N LEU A 538 -7.93 21.37 -13.39
CA LEU A 538 -7.07 21.79 -14.48
C LEU A 538 -5.70 22.13 -13.91
N MET A 539 -4.65 21.53 -14.44
CA MET A 539 -3.26 21.85 -14.10
C MET A 539 -2.56 22.23 -15.40
N ALA A 540 -2.15 23.48 -15.54
CA ALA A 540 -1.35 23.95 -16.66
C ALA A 540 0.12 24.03 -16.23
N ASN A 541 1.02 23.97 -17.20
CA ASN A 541 2.44 24.25 -17.03
C ASN A 541 2.78 25.61 -17.67
N ASP A 542 4.06 25.95 -17.87
CA ASP A 542 4.45 27.16 -18.59
C ASP A 542 4.15 27.08 -20.10
N SER A 543 4.15 28.23 -20.78
CA SER A 543 3.76 28.36 -22.19
C SER A 543 4.68 27.64 -23.19
N GLY A 544 5.85 27.16 -22.75
CA GLY A 544 6.71 26.29 -23.54
C GLY A 544 6.28 24.83 -23.55
N ASN A 545 5.54 24.37 -22.53
CA ASN A 545 5.28 22.96 -22.25
C ASN A 545 3.78 22.61 -22.16
N CYS A 546 2.87 23.59 -22.32
CA CYS A 546 1.44 23.34 -22.25
C CYS A 546 0.72 23.96 -23.45
N GLU A 547 -0.31 23.30 -23.97
CA GLU A 547 -1.20 23.88 -24.96
C GLU A 547 -2.21 24.83 -24.30
N PHE A 548 -1.96 26.13 -24.41
CA PHE A 548 -2.79 27.14 -23.74
C PHE A 548 -4.07 27.50 -24.49
N TYR A 549 -4.07 27.49 -25.83
CA TYR A 549 -5.16 28.11 -26.58
C TYR A 549 -6.49 27.37 -26.36
N HIS A 550 -6.51 26.04 -26.48
CA HIS A 550 -7.72 25.25 -26.29
C HIS A 550 -8.01 25.02 -24.80
N LEU A 551 -6.98 24.83 -23.98
CA LEU A 551 -7.16 24.78 -22.51
C LEU A 551 -7.85 26.04 -21.97
N ASN A 552 -7.49 27.21 -22.48
CA ASN A 552 -8.11 28.46 -22.07
C ASN A 552 -9.56 28.62 -22.55
N GLN A 553 -9.96 27.97 -23.65
CA GLN A 553 -11.37 27.93 -24.03
C GLN A 553 -12.20 27.14 -23.01
N LEU A 554 -11.66 26.02 -22.49
CA LEU A 554 -12.27 25.26 -21.40
C LEU A 554 -12.28 26.05 -20.09
N ALA A 555 -11.15 26.64 -19.69
CA ALA A 555 -11.05 27.41 -18.45
C ALA A 555 -12.00 28.63 -18.44
N ALA A 556 -12.14 29.30 -19.59
CA ALA A 556 -13.00 30.48 -19.74
C ALA A 556 -14.48 30.19 -19.48
N ALA A 557 -14.92 28.95 -19.72
CA ALA A 557 -16.27 28.46 -19.42
C ALA A 557 -16.62 28.53 -17.92
N PHE A 558 -15.59 28.58 -17.05
CA PHE A 558 -15.72 28.65 -15.60
C PHE A 558 -15.19 29.96 -15.01
N GLY A 559 -14.87 30.95 -15.85
CA GLY A 559 -14.40 32.26 -15.44
C GLY A 559 -12.91 32.31 -15.09
N MET A 560 -12.09 31.43 -15.66
CA MET A 560 -10.64 31.36 -15.45
C MET A 560 -9.89 31.48 -16.78
N HIS A 561 -8.66 31.94 -16.74
CA HIS A 561 -7.77 32.03 -17.89
C HIS A 561 -6.32 31.94 -17.41
N PHE A 562 -5.57 30.96 -17.90
CA PHE A 562 -4.14 30.79 -17.68
C PHE A 562 -3.37 31.80 -18.54
N LEU A 563 -2.46 32.53 -17.91
CA LEU A 563 -1.60 33.52 -18.54
C LEU A 563 -0.30 32.86 -18.99
N GLU A 564 0.24 33.24 -20.14
CA GLU A 564 1.47 32.65 -20.70
C GLU A 564 2.75 33.18 -20.04
N ASN A 565 2.66 33.71 -18.82
CA ASN A 565 3.83 34.09 -18.02
C ASN A 565 4.42 32.86 -17.32
N SER A 566 5.71 32.94 -16.99
CA SER A 566 6.37 32.01 -16.06
C SER A 566 6.79 32.79 -14.82
N LEU A 567 6.24 32.42 -13.67
CA LEU A 567 6.63 32.93 -12.36
C LEU A 567 7.50 31.91 -11.61
N ASN A 568 8.40 32.40 -10.76
CA ASN A 568 9.33 31.59 -9.97
C ASN A 568 10.18 30.66 -10.84
N HIS A 569 10.96 31.25 -11.72
CA HIS A 569 11.97 30.50 -12.44
C HIS A 569 13.02 29.98 -11.45
N VAL A 570 13.22 28.65 -11.42
CA VAL A 570 14.13 27.99 -10.47
C VAL A 570 15.34 27.43 -11.20
N PRO A 571 16.51 28.10 -11.14
CA PRO A 571 17.73 27.53 -11.70
C PRO A 571 18.25 26.39 -10.81
N ASP A 572 18.57 25.26 -11.43
CA ASP A 572 19.20 24.09 -10.79
C ASP A 572 18.48 23.64 -9.49
N HIS A 573 19.18 23.74 -8.35
CA HIS A 573 18.73 23.32 -7.02
C HIS A 573 18.38 24.50 -6.10
N ALA A 574 18.11 25.69 -6.66
CA ALA A 574 17.71 26.87 -5.91
C ALA A 574 16.24 26.76 -5.43
N TYR A 575 15.89 25.68 -4.71
CA TYR A 575 14.50 25.34 -4.37
C TYR A 575 13.74 26.47 -3.63
N GLU A 576 14.44 27.34 -2.93
CA GLU A 576 13.82 28.48 -2.24
C GLU A 576 13.20 29.49 -3.20
N ASP A 577 13.70 29.60 -4.43
CA ASP A 577 13.12 30.50 -5.43
C ASP A 577 11.71 30.02 -5.86
N GLY A 578 11.44 28.72 -5.73
CA GLY A 578 10.13 28.11 -5.96
C GLY A 578 9.26 27.98 -4.71
N ALA A 579 9.66 28.57 -3.58
CA ALA A 579 8.90 28.44 -2.34
C ALA A 579 7.57 29.20 -2.36
N PHE A 580 6.56 28.57 -1.75
CA PHE A 580 5.23 29.10 -1.50
C PHE A 580 4.78 28.85 -0.09
N GLU A 581 4.26 29.92 0.53
CA GLU A 581 3.48 29.80 1.74
C GLU A 581 2.01 29.54 1.37
N THR A 582 1.47 28.39 1.80
CA THR A 582 0.04 28.09 1.67
C THR A 582 -0.70 28.59 2.92
N PRO A 583 -1.51 29.66 2.81
CA PRO A 583 -2.30 30.14 3.93
C PRO A 583 -3.35 29.09 4.31
N VAL A 584 -3.70 29.01 5.59
CA VAL A 584 -4.72 28.07 6.07
C VAL A 584 -6.03 28.32 5.36
N ASN A 585 -6.49 27.34 4.59
CA ASN A 585 -7.78 27.39 3.89
C ASN A 585 -8.40 25.98 3.85
N ASP A 586 -9.56 25.85 3.19
CA ASP A 586 -10.28 24.58 3.16
C ASP A 586 -9.63 23.51 2.26
N ILE A 587 -8.80 23.91 1.29
CA ILE A 587 -8.03 23.01 0.43
C ILE A 587 -6.71 22.62 1.08
N PHE A 588 -6.01 23.58 1.70
CA PHE A 588 -4.72 23.39 2.38
C PHE A 588 -4.84 23.65 3.90
N PRO A 589 -5.49 22.75 4.65
CA PRO A 589 -5.65 22.91 6.10
C PRO A 589 -4.34 22.68 6.86
N VAL A 590 -3.41 21.87 6.34
CA VAL A 590 -2.19 21.44 7.06
C VAL A 590 -0.92 21.98 6.44
N SER A 591 -0.75 21.86 5.11
CA SER A 591 0.46 22.32 4.44
C SER A 591 0.68 23.82 4.65
N ARG A 592 1.93 24.22 4.81
CA ARG A 592 2.34 25.62 5.00
C ARG A 592 3.40 26.04 4.01
N HIS A 593 4.39 25.19 3.76
CA HIS A 593 5.52 25.52 2.90
C HIS A 593 5.62 24.51 1.77
N ILE A 594 5.36 24.92 0.53
CA ILE A 594 5.37 24.06 -0.65
C ILE A 594 6.31 24.62 -1.71
N PHE A 595 6.69 23.77 -2.66
CA PHE A 595 7.48 24.12 -3.83
C PHE A 595 6.60 24.10 -5.07
N MET A 596 6.65 25.18 -5.87
CA MET A 596 6.03 25.30 -7.19
C MET A 596 6.96 26.15 -8.07
N LYS A 597 7.13 25.79 -9.34
CA LYS A 597 8.05 26.48 -10.26
C LYS A 597 7.44 26.65 -11.65
N GLU A 598 7.99 27.59 -12.42
CA GLU A 598 7.57 27.88 -13.81
C GLU A 598 6.06 28.10 -13.95
N ILE A 599 5.50 28.94 -13.08
CA ILE A 599 4.06 28.97 -12.85
C ILE A 599 3.36 29.93 -13.81
N SER A 600 2.32 29.42 -14.46
CA SER A 600 1.33 30.22 -15.17
C SER A 600 0.34 30.88 -14.19
N SER A 601 0.31 32.21 -14.11
CA SER A 601 -0.71 32.86 -13.26
C SER A 601 -2.08 32.89 -13.93
N LEU A 602 -3.12 33.12 -13.12
CA LEU A 602 -4.51 33.09 -13.55
C LEU A 602 -5.13 34.49 -13.56
N SER A 603 -5.82 34.81 -14.65
CA SER A 603 -6.86 35.84 -14.66
C SER A 603 -8.21 35.20 -14.35
N ILE A 604 -8.99 35.84 -13.47
CA ILE A 604 -10.27 35.29 -13.00
C ILE A 604 -11.40 36.32 -13.05
N ARG A 605 -12.61 35.81 -13.28
CA ARG A 605 -13.88 36.56 -13.16
C ARG A 605 -14.93 35.68 -12.49
N PRO A 606 -15.97 36.25 -11.85
CA PRO A 606 -17.04 35.46 -11.26
C PRO A 606 -17.60 34.42 -12.26
N PRO A 607 -17.86 33.17 -11.83
CA PRO A 607 -17.92 32.71 -10.44
C PRO A 607 -16.57 32.29 -9.82
N ALA A 608 -15.46 32.37 -10.55
CA ALA A 608 -14.15 31.99 -10.04
C ALA A 608 -13.67 32.91 -8.90
N ARG A 609 -12.96 32.33 -7.94
CA ARG A 609 -12.37 32.99 -6.78
C ARG A 609 -10.94 32.49 -6.56
N PRO A 610 -10.04 33.35 -6.06
CA PRO A 610 -8.68 32.92 -5.75
C PRO A 610 -8.68 31.96 -4.54
N VAL A 611 -7.72 31.04 -4.54
CA VAL A 611 -7.37 30.15 -3.42
C VAL A 611 -5.98 30.48 -2.93
N LEU A 612 -5.01 30.55 -3.85
CA LEU A 612 -3.62 30.90 -3.57
C LEU A 612 -3.22 32.11 -4.42
N VAL A 613 -2.63 33.11 -3.79
CA VAL A 613 -2.17 34.35 -4.43
C VAL A 613 -0.74 34.64 -3.97
N LYS A 614 0.16 34.95 -4.91
CA LYS A 614 1.54 35.39 -4.63
C LYS A 614 1.80 36.68 -5.38
N GLU A 615 2.21 37.73 -4.64
CA GLU A 615 2.56 39.04 -5.23
C GLU A 615 1.47 39.62 -6.13
N GLY A 616 0.20 39.43 -5.77
CA GLY A 616 -0.96 39.89 -6.55
C GLY A 616 -1.36 38.96 -7.71
N ASN A 617 -0.55 37.96 -8.05
CA ASN A 617 -0.87 36.95 -9.05
C ASN A 617 -1.68 35.80 -8.44
N VAL A 618 -2.80 35.43 -9.06
CA VAL A 618 -3.58 34.26 -8.66
C VAL A 618 -2.90 33.02 -9.20
N ILE A 619 -2.56 32.07 -8.32
CA ILE A 619 -1.84 30.84 -8.68
C ILE A 619 -2.78 29.64 -8.70
N ILE A 620 -3.69 29.60 -7.73
CA ILE A 620 -4.76 28.60 -7.66
C ILE A 620 -6.08 29.34 -7.60
N ALA A 621 -7.02 28.95 -8.45
CA ALA A 621 -8.38 29.44 -8.44
C ALA A 621 -9.37 28.29 -8.33
N ARG A 622 -10.57 28.62 -7.84
CA ARG A 622 -11.71 27.70 -7.83
C ARG A 622 -12.99 28.38 -8.29
N ALA A 623 -13.87 27.64 -8.92
CA ALA A 623 -15.22 28.06 -9.24
C ALA A 623 -16.23 26.99 -8.81
N LYS A 624 -17.34 27.43 -8.22
CA LYS A 624 -18.53 26.58 -8.08
C LYS A 624 -19.38 26.73 -9.33
N TYR A 625 -19.72 25.62 -9.98
CA TYR A 625 -20.49 25.63 -11.22
C TYR A 625 -21.61 24.60 -11.17
N GLY A 626 -22.84 25.07 -11.02
CA GLY A 626 -23.98 24.20 -10.71
C GLY A 626 -23.77 23.50 -9.36
N LYS A 627 -23.82 22.16 -9.37
CA LYS A 627 -23.56 21.33 -8.19
C LYS A 627 -22.06 21.07 -7.96
N GLY A 628 -21.26 21.08 -9.03
CA GLY A 628 -19.84 20.73 -9.04
C GLY A 628 -18.87 21.86 -8.79
N TRP A 629 -17.59 21.52 -8.95
CA TRP A 629 -16.45 22.40 -8.72
C TRP A 629 -15.46 22.34 -9.88
N VAL A 630 -14.78 23.45 -10.12
CA VAL A 630 -13.60 23.52 -10.98
C VAL A 630 -12.47 24.14 -10.18
N LEU A 631 -11.31 23.49 -10.17
CA LEU A 631 -10.04 24.04 -9.69
C LEU A 631 -9.11 24.22 -10.88
N ALA A 632 -8.35 25.31 -10.89
CA ALA A 632 -7.27 25.56 -11.84
C ALA A 632 -5.99 25.88 -11.08
N VAL A 633 -4.88 25.29 -11.51
CA VAL A 633 -3.56 25.53 -10.95
C VAL A 633 -2.54 25.74 -12.06
N GLY A 634 -1.73 26.77 -11.92
CA GLY A 634 -0.71 27.16 -12.91
C GLY A 634 0.58 26.35 -12.94
N ASP A 635 0.63 25.20 -12.26
CA ASP A 635 1.77 24.28 -12.26
C ASP A 635 1.21 22.87 -11.99
N PRO A 636 1.73 21.80 -12.60
CA PRO A 636 1.44 20.41 -12.25
C PRO A 636 2.27 19.88 -11.05
N TRP A 637 2.72 20.73 -10.11
CA TRP A 637 3.68 20.53 -8.99
C TRP A 637 3.64 19.27 -8.11
N LEU A 638 2.66 18.37 -8.29
CA LEU A 638 2.47 17.15 -7.52
C LEU A 638 3.06 15.89 -8.17
N TYR A 639 4.00 16.04 -9.12
CA TYR A 639 4.75 14.91 -9.67
C TYR A 639 5.78 14.34 -8.70
N ASN A 640 6.22 13.10 -8.95
CA ASN A 640 6.96 12.28 -8.01
C ASN A 640 8.23 12.98 -7.50
N GLU A 641 8.95 13.69 -8.38
CA GLU A 641 10.16 14.45 -8.03
C GLU A 641 10.00 15.35 -6.80
N TYR A 642 8.81 15.94 -6.65
CA TYR A 642 8.48 16.88 -5.60
C TYR A 642 7.61 16.29 -4.51
N THR A 643 7.16 15.04 -4.64
CA THR A 643 6.22 14.43 -3.69
C THR A 643 6.73 13.16 -3.03
N ASP A 644 7.88 12.63 -3.46
CA ASP A 644 8.47 11.41 -2.91
C ASP A 644 9.63 11.63 -1.92
N GLY A 645 10.00 12.91 -1.70
CA GLY A 645 11.03 13.35 -0.75
C GLY A 645 12.46 12.95 -1.11
N ARG A 646 12.74 12.51 -2.34
CA ARG A 646 14.11 12.22 -2.78
C ARG A 646 14.89 13.48 -3.16
N LYS A 647 14.24 14.48 -3.75
CA LYS A 647 14.90 15.71 -4.24
C LYS A 647 14.66 16.95 -3.39
N LEU A 648 13.40 17.20 -2.99
CA LEU A 648 13.08 18.39 -2.20
C LEU A 648 13.61 18.29 -0.77
N PRO A 649 14.17 19.39 -0.22
CA PRO A 649 14.48 19.48 1.20
C PRO A 649 13.26 19.18 2.08
N ALA A 650 13.48 18.52 3.22
CA ALA A 650 12.40 18.04 4.11
C ALA A 650 11.46 19.14 4.67
N ARG A 651 11.83 20.43 4.56
CA ARG A 651 10.95 21.54 4.95
C ARG A 651 9.79 21.75 3.97
N PHE A 652 9.91 21.30 2.72
CA PHE A 652 8.85 21.38 1.73
C PHE A 652 7.83 20.27 1.96
N GLN A 653 6.57 20.67 1.99
CA GLN A 653 5.44 19.83 2.42
C GLN A 653 4.58 19.43 1.22
N ASN A 654 5.16 19.28 0.03
CA ASN A 654 4.44 18.95 -1.21
C ASN A 654 3.66 17.63 -1.12
N ALA A 655 4.23 16.59 -0.49
CA ALA A 655 3.50 15.34 -0.25
C ALA A 655 2.24 15.57 0.63
N GLN A 656 2.37 16.38 1.68
CA GLN A 656 1.25 16.78 2.53
C GLN A 656 0.25 17.67 1.78
N ALA A 657 0.72 18.56 0.91
CA ALA A 657 -0.15 19.39 0.06
C ALA A 657 -0.95 18.54 -0.94
N GLY A 658 -0.33 17.50 -1.51
CA GLY A 658 -1.01 16.50 -2.32
C GLY A 658 -2.07 15.72 -1.54
N ALA A 659 -1.78 15.37 -0.27
CA ALA A 659 -2.75 14.77 0.65
C ALA A 659 -3.91 15.70 1.01
N ASP A 660 -3.62 16.98 1.26
CA ASP A 660 -4.60 18.04 1.54
C ASP A 660 -5.55 18.23 0.35
N LEU A 661 -5.00 18.38 -0.86
CA LEU A 661 -5.78 18.50 -2.10
C LEU A 661 -6.62 17.23 -2.37
N ALA A 662 -6.04 16.05 -2.23
CA ALA A 662 -6.75 14.78 -2.41
C ALA A 662 -7.93 14.66 -1.43
N ASN A 663 -7.71 14.98 -0.15
CA ASN A 663 -8.76 15.00 0.87
C ASN A 663 -9.90 15.95 0.49
N TRP A 664 -9.58 17.14 0.01
CA TRP A 664 -10.58 18.11 -0.43
C TRP A 664 -11.39 17.57 -1.61
N LEU A 665 -10.73 17.07 -2.66
CA LEU A 665 -11.37 16.52 -3.86
C LEU A 665 -12.33 15.37 -3.50
N LEU A 666 -11.86 14.40 -2.71
CA LEU A 666 -12.65 13.25 -2.28
C LEU A 666 -13.83 13.66 -1.39
N THR A 667 -13.62 14.57 -0.44
CA THR A 667 -14.68 15.06 0.45
C THR A 667 -15.76 15.80 -0.34
N GLN A 668 -15.38 16.62 -1.32
CA GLN A 668 -16.35 17.30 -2.17
C GLN A 668 -17.09 16.29 -3.06
N ALA A 669 -16.40 15.27 -3.58
CA ALA A 669 -17.02 14.23 -4.40
C ALA A 669 -18.07 13.43 -3.60
N GLN A 670 -17.77 13.07 -2.34
CA GLN A 670 -18.72 12.34 -1.48
C GLN A 670 -19.95 13.17 -1.08
N LYS A 671 -19.77 14.49 -0.84
CA LYS A 671 -20.88 15.39 -0.49
C LYS A 671 -21.87 15.56 -1.64
N GLN A 672 -21.36 15.53 -2.86
CA GLN A 672 -22.18 15.59 -4.03
C GLN A 672 -22.76 14.20 -4.24
N LYS A 673 -24.03 14.01 -3.88
CA LYS A 673 -24.79 12.83 -4.32
C LYS A 673 -24.81 12.89 -5.85
N PHE A 674 -23.80 12.31 -6.47
CA PHE A 674 -23.65 12.19 -7.90
C PHE A 674 -24.81 11.31 -8.35
N GLN A 675 -25.94 11.93 -8.64
CA GLN A 675 -27.02 11.26 -9.34
C GLN A 675 -26.41 10.91 -10.68
N SER A 676 -26.29 9.62 -10.95
CA SER A 676 -25.78 9.10 -12.22
C SER A 676 -26.32 9.96 -13.35
N TYR A 677 -25.39 10.55 -14.09
CA TYR A 677 -25.66 11.26 -15.33
C TYR A 677 -26.47 10.37 -16.28
#